data_AF-G8Y5D4-F1
#
_entry.id   AF-G8Y5D4-F1
#
_cell.length_a   1.000
_cell.length_b   1.000
_cell.length_c   1.000
_cell.angle_alpha   90.00
_cell.angle_beta   90.00
_cell.angle_gamma   90.00
#
_symmetry.space_group_name_H-M   'P 1'
#
loop_
_entity.id
_entity.type
_entity.pdbx_description
1 polymer ?
#
loop_
_entity_poly.entity_id
_entity_poly.type
_entity_poly.pdbx_seq_one_letter_code
_entity_poly.pdbx_strand_id
1 'polypeptide(L)'
;MSQAEIIIDAKCYLSLVDLISNAEDKADDKLVDTLRRIFRFLSIKGDHAYINRTNILRAIISYLPILRYPIEKVALILKDFQTIETNREQSEFEDLEELYNFVWEYTENASVMPVEDTAILNSADTIASESKARSDKLSYSKKVSYFDDDEMYRFVKSYILVLASGYDHVDDLQPILELVSHNPDFQLWDSGVLVPFRKYAAYCHFYNLMPASFVTYIRAKVFEDQFMILCDPIVSGAVKDEALYRDWMSQIIIPFMIYKQNGTVLLAKLINDFSGHHKDPLEKLILWKSYLTSHIEFKHKLLKPSHDVHILNASASLCSCYFISLKYEVSDSFSFVKAYKLYDEIEIFANVLLDKLDLADTNDRADVLDLAYNKLNISKYPDFEAFFMSSENELQPLFKPVKDRVSFLLNIVKTCKTLFSINKLTLGKYLELKFSSQSYDTKETEIAKILLILDAKNWNVILDAAQIYANSFIIDKEDKKSQIDELTITYFLKCKLFDEISNIYFEKGMSVSSEKFFELVYSYLWTSIKGASNLNDNIGKLLEAKKCVKLLQQCIKTSTVSEENKREFTKVQHLLDAFSKLKHFKIVLVKGEPATPNSLISKYCQVSNGEKFDLMSENSPIGLIGLILEQNPKSYLAFEKLYKVLNDLLLFCEFQFSNHNFYFNKLKTLCIESALVDDNFKFAYESSTELLDYLIAKNSMHINDMWLTFFQVGKYVSPSWFNDEYQDKSQRIQVLIKQRDLISKTIKYIQPQPNAIDNSRLMLGQFKKLNAEIESWYLDECENPSFNNNSSKELISENITNLANEIIGDATSTTTQASEKLSNLFVSGLGWAIGANPH
;
A
#
# COMPACT_ATOMS: atom_id res chain seq x y z
N MET A 1 -29.35 -10.84 -86.41
CA MET A 1 -30.80 -11.06 -86.39
C MET A 1 -31.46 -10.16 -87.42
N SER A 2 -32.48 -10.66 -88.12
CA SER A 2 -33.36 -9.85 -88.97
C SER A 2 -34.22 -8.91 -88.11
N GLN A 3 -34.77 -7.84 -88.68
CA GLN A 3 -35.64 -6.91 -87.94
C GLN A 3 -36.89 -7.63 -87.38
N ALA A 4 -37.42 -8.60 -88.13
CA ALA A 4 -38.55 -9.44 -87.70
C ALA A 4 -38.17 -10.32 -86.49
N GLU A 5 -36.98 -10.94 -86.49
CA GLU A 5 -36.49 -11.72 -85.35
C GLU A 5 -36.32 -10.88 -84.07
N ILE A 6 -35.89 -9.62 -84.19
CA ILE A 6 -35.73 -8.71 -83.03
C ILE A 6 -37.11 -8.34 -82.45
N ILE A 7 -38.11 -8.16 -83.30
CA ILE A 7 -39.48 -7.87 -82.85
C ILE A 7 -40.08 -9.10 -82.15
N ILE A 8 -39.88 -10.31 -82.68
CA ILE A 8 -40.34 -11.56 -82.06
C ILE A 8 -39.65 -11.77 -80.70
N ASP A 9 -38.33 -11.53 -80.62
CA ASP A 9 -37.56 -11.56 -79.38
C ASP A 9 -38.10 -10.57 -78.32
N ALA A 10 -38.39 -9.33 -78.73
CA ALA A 10 -39.01 -8.32 -77.87
C ALA A 10 -40.41 -8.74 -77.36
N LYS A 11 -41.26 -9.30 -78.24
CA LYS A 11 -42.58 -9.84 -77.86
C LYS A 11 -42.44 -10.99 -76.87
N CYS A 12 -41.49 -11.90 -77.10
CA CYS A 12 -41.21 -13.01 -76.19
C CYS A 12 -40.79 -12.50 -74.81
N TYR A 13 -39.88 -11.52 -74.74
CA TYR A 13 -39.44 -10.93 -73.48
C TYR A 13 -40.57 -10.22 -72.71
N LEU A 14 -41.40 -9.43 -73.39
CA LEU A 14 -42.53 -8.76 -72.76
C LEU A 14 -43.56 -9.75 -72.20
N SER A 15 -43.86 -10.81 -72.95
CA SER A 15 -44.78 -11.88 -72.52
C SER A 15 -44.22 -12.63 -71.31
N LEU A 16 -42.91 -12.89 -71.29
CA LEU A 16 -42.23 -13.51 -70.16
C LEU A 16 -42.26 -12.62 -68.91
N VAL A 17 -42.07 -11.31 -69.05
CA VAL A 17 -42.13 -10.36 -67.92
C VAL A 17 -43.55 -10.30 -67.36
N ASP A 18 -44.58 -10.31 -68.20
CA ASP A 18 -45.98 -10.37 -67.76
C ASP A 18 -46.25 -11.66 -66.98
N LEU A 19 -45.78 -12.81 -67.50
CA LEU A 19 -45.87 -14.10 -66.81
C LEU A 19 -45.17 -14.09 -65.45
N ILE A 20 -43.96 -13.50 -65.35
CA ILE A 20 -43.22 -13.37 -64.09
C ILE A 20 -43.97 -12.45 -63.10
N SER A 21 -44.52 -11.34 -63.59
CA SER A 21 -45.20 -10.33 -62.75
C SER A 21 -46.51 -10.84 -62.14
N ASN A 22 -47.22 -11.69 -62.89
CA ASN A 22 -48.52 -12.24 -62.50
C ASN A 22 -48.41 -13.63 -61.86
N ALA A 23 -47.20 -14.10 -61.55
CA ALA A 23 -46.99 -15.41 -60.96
C ALA A 23 -47.55 -15.49 -59.53
N GLU A 24 -48.48 -16.42 -59.27
CA GLU A 24 -49.06 -16.68 -57.96
C GLU A 24 -48.98 -18.17 -57.61
N ASP A 25 -49.03 -18.51 -56.32
CA ASP A 25 -48.88 -19.87 -55.80
C ASP A 25 -49.80 -20.91 -56.49
N LYS A 26 -51.01 -20.51 -56.90
CA LYS A 26 -52.01 -21.39 -57.55
C LYS A 26 -51.74 -21.68 -59.03
N ALA A 27 -50.77 -21.03 -59.68
CA ALA A 27 -50.37 -21.28 -61.07
C ALA A 27 -49.21 -22.30 -61.16
N ASP A 28 -49.37 -23.43 -60.43
CA ASP A 28 -48.39 -24.51 -60.25
C ASP A 28 -47.66 -24.90 -61.53
N ASP A 29 -46.33 -24.98 -61.43
CA ASP A 29 -45.34 -25.41 -62.43
C ASP A 29 -45.25 -24.64 -63.76
N LYS A 30 -46.23 -23.82 -64.15
CA LYS A 30 -46.21 -23.10 -65.44
C LYS A 30 -44.98 -22.20 -65.60
N LEU A 31 -44.71 -21.32 -64.63
CA LEU A 31 -43.55 -20.42 -64.71
C LEU A 31 -42.23 -21.20 -64.66
N VAL A 32 -42.15 -22.23 -63.81
CA VAL A 32 -40.96 -23.08 -63.66
C VAL A 32 -40.67 -23.82 -64.97
N ASP A 33 -41.67 -24.47 -65.56
CA ASP A 33 -41.56 -25.20 -66.82
C ASP A 33 -41.23 -24.27 -67.99
N THR A 34 -41.92 -23.12 -68.08
CA THR A 34 -41.64 -22.11 -69.12
C THR A 34 -40.21 -21.61 -69.05
N LEU A 35 -39.73 -21.22 -67.86
CA LEU A 35 -38.34 -20.77 -67.69
C LEU A 35 -37.35 -21.91 -67.98
N ARG A 36 -37.61 -23.13 -67.53
CA ARG A 36 -36.77 -24.31 -67.81
C ARG A 36 -36.60 -24.52 -69.32
N ARG A 37 -37.68 -24.44 -70.10
CA ARG A 37 -37.64 -24.61 -71.56
C ARG A 37 -36.98 -23.43 -72.27
N ILE A 38 -37.23 -22.19 -71.84
CA ILE A 38 -36.51 -21.00 -72.35
C ILE A 38 -35.01 -21.16 -72.11
N PHE A 39 -34.60 -21.61 -70.93
CA PHE A 39 -33.19 -21.80 -70.62
C PHE A 39 -32.53 -22.91 -71.44
N ARG A 40 -33.24 -24.03 -71.71
CA ARG A 40 -32.78 -25.05 -72.67
C ARG A 40 -32.62 -24.50 -74.08
N PHE A 41 -33.56 -23.68 -74.52
CA PHE A 41 -33.46 -23.01 -75.81
C PHE A 41 -32.22 -22.10 -75.87
N LEU A 42 -32.00 -21.27 -74.85
CA LEU A 42 -30.84 -20.37 -74.73
C LEU A 42 -29.49 -21.09 -74.61
N SER A 43 -29.45 -22.32 -74.07
CA SER A 43 -28.20 -23.10 -73.99
C SER A 43 -27.78 -23.68 -75.34
N ILE A 44 -28.73 -23.87 -76.26
CA ILE A 44 -28.51 -24.49 -77.57
C ILE A 44 -28.41 -23.43 -78.68
N LYS A 45 -29.32 -22.45 -78.68
CA LYS A 45 -29.45 -21.42 -79.73
C LYS A 45 -28.68 -20.13 -79.42
N GLY A 46 -28.25 -19.94 -78.17
CA GLY A 46 -27.52 -18.76 -77.72
C GLY A 46 -28.42 -17.62 -77.23
N ASP A 47 -27.82 -16.58 -76.68
CA ASP A 47 -28.53 -15.40 -76.17
C ASP A 47 -29.02 -14.49 -77.30
N HIS A 48 -30.24 -13.98 -77.16
CA HIS A 48 -30.86 -12.99 -78.06
C HIS A 48 -30.79 -11.57 -77.47
N ALA A 49 -31.30 -10.58 -78.21
CA ALA A 49 -31.20 -9.17 -77.82
C ALA A 49 -31.97 -8.88 -76.52
N TYR A 50 -33.18 -9.43 -76.37
CA TYR A 50 -34.03 -9.27 -75.20
C TYR A 50 -34.12 -10.54 -74.36
N ILE A 51 -34.48 -11.69 -74.96
CA ILE A 51 -34.45 -13.01 -74.34
C ILE A 51 -32.99 -13.46 -74.21
N ASN A 52 -32.41 -13.13 -73.07
CA ASN A 52 -31.10 -13.61 -72.63
C ASN A 52 -31.12 -13.83 -71.12
N ARG A 53 -30.17 -14.64 -70.66
CA ARG A 53 -30.02 -15.03 -69.26
C ARG A 53 -30.05 -13.85 -68.30
N THR A 54 -29.26 -12.81 -68.58
CA THR A 54 -29.15 -11.63 -67.70
C THR A 54 -30.48 -10.89 -67.57
N ASN A 55 -31.20 -10.67 -68.68
CA ASN A 55 -32.47 -9.96 -68.66
C ASN A 55 -33.58 -10.76 -67.97
N ILE A 56 -33.57 -12.08 -68.08
CA ILE A 56 -34.53 -12.97 -67.38
C ILE A 56 -34.30 -12.89 -65.87
N LEU A 57 -33.05 -13.03 -65.41
CA LEU A 57 -32.71 -12.90 -63.99
C LEU A 57 -33.04 -11.50 -63.44
N ARG A 58 -32.78 -10.45 -64.22
CA ARG A 58 -33.19 -9.07 -63.87
C ARG A 58 -34.71 -8.93 -63.74
N ALA A 59 -35.46 -9.59 -64.61
CA ALA A 59 -36.92 -9.60 -64.54
C ALA A 59 -37.40 -10.31 -63.26
N ILE A 60 -36.80 -11.44 -62.90
CA ILE A 60 -37.10 -12.14 -61.64
C ILE A 60 -36.84 -11.24 -60.42
N ILE A 61 -35.68 -10.56 -60.37
CA ILE A 61 -35.35 -9.61 -59.28
C ILE A 61 -36.36 -8.45 -59.20
N SER A 62 -36.85 -7.99 -60.35
CA SER A 62 -37.59 -6.72 -60.45
C SER A 62 -39.11 -6.84 -60.36
N TYR A 63 -39.65 -7.99 -60.78
CA TYR A 63 -41.08 -8.14 -61.05
C TYR A 63 -41.72 -9.37 -60.37
N LEU A 64 -40.95 -10.37 -59.93
CA LEU A 64 -41.53 -11.54 -59.27
C LEU A 64 -42.11 -11.15 -57.89
N PRO A 65 -43.39 -11.45 -57.59
CA PRO A 65 -44.03 -11.04 -56.34
C PRO A 65 -43.56 -11.88 -55.14
N ILE A 66 -42.67 -11.29 -54.34
CA ILE A 66 -41.94 -11.89 -53.20
C ILE A 66 -42.83 -12.64 -52.19
N LEU A 67 -44.02 -12.13 -51.89
CA LEU A 67 -44.94 -12.68 -50.88
C LEU A 67 -45.97 -13.68 -51.45
N ARG A 68 -46.11 -13.74 -52.78
CA ARG A 68 -47.13 -14.57 -53.44
C ARG A 68 -46.55 -15.80 -54.13
N TYR A 69 -45.26 -15.80 -54.42
CA TYR A 69 -44.59 -16.89 -55.12
C TYR A 69 -43.66 -17.66 -54.15
N PRO A 70 -43.83 -18.98 -53.98
CA PRO A 70 -43.02 -19.79 -53.06
C PRO A 70 -41.52 -19.75 -53.36
N ILE A 71 -40.72 -19.58 -52.31
CA ILE A 71 -39.27 -19.47 -52.41
C ILE A 71 -38.62 -20.78 -52.91
N GLU A 72 -39.23 -21.93 -52.60
CA GLU A 72 -38.82 -23.26 -53.06
C GLU A 72 -38.94 -23.38 -54.58
N LYS A 73 -39.97 -22.79 -55.17
CA LYS A 73 -40.16 -22.78 -56.63
C LYS A 73 -39.12 -21.88 -57.31
N VAL A 74 -38.73 -20.77 -56.69
CA VAL A 74 -37.61 -19.94 -57.18
C VAL A 74 -36.31 -20.72 -57.11
N ALA A 75 -36.05 -21.42 -56.01
CA ALA A 75 -34.86 -22.26 -55.87
C ALA A 75 -34.81 -23.36 -56.94
N LEU A 76 -35.95 -23.98 -57.27
CA LEU A 76 -36.06 -24.98 -58.33
C LEU A 76 -35.71 -24.38 -59.71
N ILE A 77 -36.24 -23.20 -60.04
CA ILE A 77 -35.91 -22.48 -61.29
C ILE A 77 -34.40 -22.27 -61.43
N LEU A 78 -33.77 -21.78 -60.36
CA LEU A 78 -32.34 -21.49 -60.35
C LEU A 78 -31.49 -22.77 -60.44
N LYS A 79 -31.90 -23.84 -59.75
CA LYS A 79 -31.23 -25.14 -59.82
C LYS A 79 -31.28 -25.73 -61.23
N ASP A 80 -32.45 -25.70 -61.85
CA ASP A 80 -32.62 -26.17 -63.23
C ASP A 80 -31.73 -25.37 -64.18
N PHE A 81 -31.65 -24.05 -63.99
CA PHE A 81 -30.82 -23.17 -64.78
C PHE A 81 -29.32 -23.55 -64.75
N GLN A 82 -28.80 -23.92 -63.58
CA GLN A 82 -27.41 -24.39 -63.42
C GLN A 82 -27.18 -25.77 -64.06
N THR A 83 -28.14 -26.70 -63.95
CA THR A 83 -28.00 -28.07 -64.47
C THR A 83 -28.13 -28.18 -65.98
N ILE A 84 -28.95 -27.33 -66.62
CA ILE A 84 -29.18 -27.34 -68.07
C ILE A 84 -27.90 -27.04 -68.87
N GLU A 85 -26.95 -26.27 -68.32
CA GLU A 85 -25.68 -26.01 -69.02
C GLU A 85 -24.78 -27.26 -69.12
N THR A 86 -25.01 -28.28 -68.29
CA THR A 86 -24.23 -29.53 -68.29
C THR A 86 -24.77 -30.61 -69.23
N ASN A 87 -26.07 -30.58 -69.56
CA ASN A 87 -26.73 -31.57 -70.40
C ASN A 87 -27.21 -30.94 -71.71
N ARG A 88 -26.45 -31.16 -72.81
CA ARG A 88 -26.84 -30.71 -74.16
C ARG A 88 -27.81 -31.71 -74.82
N GLU A 89 -29.07 -31.67 -74.42
CA GLU A 89 -30.16 -32.34 -75.15
C GLU A 89 -30.61 -31.48 -76.36
N GLN A 90 -31.43 -32.03 -77.26
CA GLN A 90 -31.99 -31.27 -78.40
C GLN A 90 -33.03 -30.24 -77.90
N SER A 91 -33.08 -29.07 -78.55
CA SER A 91 -34.05 -28.01 -78.22
C SER A 91 -35.46 -28.47 -78.62
N GLU A 92 -36.44 -28.25 -77.75
CA GLU A 92 -37.86 -28.50 -78.05
C GLU A 92 -38.42 -27.54 -79.12
N PHE A 93 -37.77 -26.38 -79.30
CA PHE A 93 -38.17 -25.36 -80.27
C PHE A 93 -37.09 -25.19 -81.35
N GLU A 94 -37.53 -25.10 -82.60
CA GLU A 94 -36.66 -24.91 -83.77
C GLU A 94 -36.17 -23.46 -83.89
N ASP A 95 -37.02 -22.48 -83.56
CA ASP A 95 -36.74 -21.05 -83.66
C ASP A 95 -37.38 -20.18 -82.55
N LEU A 96 -37.16 -18.86 -82.63
CA LEU A 96 -37.71 -17.87 -81.69
C LEU A 96 -39.23 -17.70 -81.80
N GLU A 97 -39.81 -17.99 -82.97
CA GLU A 97 -41.23 -17.79 -83.22
C GLU A 97 -42.04 -18.89 -82.52
N GLU A 98 -41.57 -20.14 -82.59
CA GLU A 98 -42.11 -21.25 -81.80
C GLU A 98 -42.00 -21.01 -80.29
N LEU A 99 -40.84 -20.50 -79.82
CA LEU A 99 -40.66 -20.15 -78.41
C LEU A 99 -41.63 -19.04 -77.98
N TYR A 100 -41.79 -18.00 -78.80
CA TYR A 100 -42.71 -16.90 -78.53
C TYR A 100 -44.16 -17.39 -78.43
N ASN A 101 -44.61 -18.18 -79.40
CA ASN A 101 -45.97 -18.73 -79.40
C ASN A 101 -46.23 -19.58 -78.16
N PHE A 102 -45.26 -20.39 -77.75
CA PHE A 102 -45.32 -21.13 -76.50
C PHE A 102 -45.46 -20.19 -75.29
N VAL A 103 -44.57 -19.21 -75.10
CA VAL A 103 -44.65 -18.30 -73.94
C VAL A 103 -45.97 -17.51 -73.91
N TRP A 104 -46.46 -17.10 -75.08
CA TRP A 104 -47.71 -16.37 -75.25
C TRP A 104 -48.95 -17.18 -74.85
N GLU A 105 -48.98 -18.49 -75.13
CA GLU A 105 -50.08 -19.38 -74.71
C GLU A 105 -50.27 -19.43 -73.19
N TYR A 106 -49.21 -19.17 -72.41
CA TYR A 106 -49.24 -19.22 -70.95
C TYR A 106 -49.59 -17.89 -70.28
N THR A 107 -49.64 -16.78 -71.02
CA THR A 107 -50.12 -15.49 -70.48
C THR A 107 -51.66 -15.46 -70.54
N GLU A 108 -52.33 -15.83 -69.43
CA GLU A 108 -53.80 -15.95 -69.34
C GLU A 108 -54.57 -14.63 -69.54
N ASN A 109 -53.87 -13.49 -69.61
CA ASN A 109 -54.41 -12.20 -69.98
C ASN A 109 -53.53 -11.59 -71.08
N ALA A 110 -53.90 -11.78 -72.35
CA ALA A 110 -53.35 -10.98 -73.44
C ALA A 110 -53.78 -9.52 -73.24
N SER A 111 -53.06 -8.80 -72.38
CA SER A 111 -53.00 -7.35 -72.47
C SER A 111 -52.59 -7.04 -73.91
N VAL A 112 -53.40 -6.22 -74.59
CA VAL A 112 -53.25 -5.92 -76.01
C VAL A 112 -51.82 -5.45 -76.24
N MET A 113 -50.96 -6.33 -76.77
CA MET A 113 -49.62 -5.92 -77.15
C MET A 113 -49.75 -4.79 -78.18
N PRO A 114 -48.91 -3.75 -78.09
CA PRO A 114 -48.96 -2.65 -79.04
C PRO A 114 -48.94 -3.21 -80.47
N VAL A 115 -49.89 -2.79 -81.32
CA VAL A 115 -50.03 -3.33 -82.68
C VAL A 115 -48.87 -2.86 -83.58
N GLU A 116 -48.16 -1.80 -83.19
CA GLU A 116 -47.01 -1.25 -83.93
C GLU A 116 -45.67 -1.79 -83.40
N ASP A 117 -44.83 -2.30 -84.32
CA ASP A 117 -43.51 -2.88 -84.03
C ASP A 117 -42.59 -1.92 -83.26
N THR A 118 -42.68 -0.60 -83.52
CA THR A 118 -41.90 0.43 -82.81
C THR A 118 -42.29 0.57 -81.34
N ALA A 119 -43.58 0.43 -81.02
CA ALA A 119 -44.07 0.52 -79.65
C ALA A 119 -43.70 -0.74 -78.84
N ILE A 120 -43.65 -1.91 -79.48
CA ILE A 120 -43.17 -3.16 -78.88
C ILE A 120 -41.69 -3.03 -78.50
N LEU A 121 -40.84 -2.59 -79.44
CA LEU A 121 -39.42 -2.39 -79.20
C LEU A 121 -39.16 -1.37 -78.09
N ASN A 122 -39.86 -0.22 -78.11
CA ASN A 122 -39.74 0.80 -77.06
C ASN A 122 -40.18 0.26 -75.68
N SER A 123 -41.22 -0.56 -75.62
CA SER A 123 -41.70 -1.16 -74.37
C SER A 123 -40.67 -2.17 -73.81
N ALA A 124 -40.12 -3.02 -74.68
CA ALA A 124 -39.09 -3.97 -74.31
C ALA A 124 -37.80 -3.28 -73.85
N ASP A 125 -37.38 -2.21 -74.54
CA ASP A 125 -36.22 -1.38 -74.17
C ASP A 125 -36.42 -0.70 -72.81
N THR A 126 -37.62 -0.17 -72.56
CA THR A 126 -37.98 0.49 -71.30
C THR A 126 -37.93 -0.51 -70.14
N ILE A 127 -38.61 -1.66 -70.27
CA ILE A 127 -38.64 -2.70 -69.23
C ILE A 127 -37.24 -3.28 -68.98
N ALA A 128 -36.47 -3.55 -70.03
CA ALA A 128 -35.10 -4.04 -69.91
C ALA A 128 -34.20 -3.00 -69.22
N SER A 129 -34.33 -1.71 -69.57
CA SER A 129 -33.58 -0.62 -68.94
C SER A 129 -33.97 -0.40 -67.48
N GLU A 130 -35.26 -0.48 -67.15
CA GLU A 130 -35.76 -0.37 -65.77
C GLU A 130 -35.30 -1.55 -64.91
N SER A 131 -35.43 -2.78 -65.42
CA SER A 131 -34.98 -3.99 -64.71
C SER A 131 -33.47 -3.95 -64.46
N LYS A 132 -32.70 -3.47 -65.43
CA LYS A 132 -31.27 -3.21 -65.28
C LYS A 132 -30.99 -2.14 -64.24
N ALA A 133 -31.66 -0.98 -64.28
CA ALA A 133 -31.47 0.07 -63.30
C ALA A 133 -31.80 -0.37 -61.86
N ARG A 134 -32.84 -1.22 -61.70
CA ARG A 134 -33.20 -1.82 -60.40
C ARG A 134 -32.16 -2.85 -59.94
N SER A 135 -31.72 -3.74 -60.83
CA SER A 135 -30.72 -4.76 -60.49
C SER A 135 -29.35 -4.14 -60.20
N ASP A 136 -28.94 -3.12 -60.96
CA ASP A 136 -27.68 -2.39 -60.77
C ASP A 136 -27.65 -1.71 -59.40
N LYS A 137 -28.79 -1.15 -58.94
CA LYS A 137 -28.93 -0.60 -57.56
C LYS A 137 -28.73 -1.67 -56.47
N LEU A 138 -28.99 -2.94 -56.78
CA LEU A 138 -28.78 -4.08 -55.90
C LEU A 138 -27.43 -4.78 -56.15
N SER A 139 -26.54 -4.13 -56.90
CA SER A 139 -25.20 -4.62 -57.26
C SER A 139 -25.17 -5.84 -58.19
N TYR A 140 -26.22 -6.07 -58.98
CA TYR A 140 -26.25 -7.07 -60.05
C TYR A 140 -26.07 -6.41 -61.43
N SER A 141 -24.81 -6.35 -61.91
CA SER A 141 -24.43 -5.44 -63.02
C SER A 141 -23.78 -6.10 -64.25
N LYS A 142 -23.51 -7.41 -64.26
CA LYS A 142 -22.71 -8.04 -65.32
C LYS A 142 -23.59 -8.55 -66.48
N LYS A 143 -23.15 -8.33 -67.72
CA LYS A 143 -23.56 -9.16 -68.87
C LYS A 143 -22.59 -10.34 -68.91
N VAL A 144 -23.08 -11.56 -68.74
CA VAL A 144 -22.20 -12.75 -68.68
C VAL A 144 -22.53 -13.68 -69.84
N SER A 145 -21.49 -14.30 -70.39
CA SER A 145 -21.60 -15.30 -71.45
C SER A 145 -21.91 -16.71 -70.95
N TYR A 146 -21.78 -16.98 -69.64
CA TYR A 146 -22.02 -18.28 -68.98
C TYR A 146 -22.55 -18.08 -67.57
N PHE A 147 -23.36 -19.02 -67.05
CA PHE A 147 -23.93 -18.94 -65.70
C PHE A 147 -23.20 -19.88 -64.73
N ASP A 148 -22.13 -19.38 -64.13
CA ASP A 148 -21.31 -20.12 -63.17
C ASP A 148 -21.76 -19.92 -61.71
N ASP A 149 -21.13 -20.66 -60.80
CA ASP A 149 -21.41 -20.60 -59.36
C ASP A 149 -21.22 -19.19 -58.77
N ASP A 150 -20.34 -18.37 -59.36
CA ASP A 150 -20.11 -16.99 -58.92
C ASP A 150 -21.26 -16.07 -59.33
N GLU A 151 -21.81 -16.26 -60.53
CA GLU A 151 -22.96 -15.53 -61.01
C GLU A 151 -24.24 -15.91 -60.24
N MET A 152 -24.40 -17.20 -59.92
CA MET A 152 -25.46 -17.66 -59.01
C MET A 152 -25.34 -16.97 -57.65
N TYR A 153 -24.15 -16.92 -57.05
CA TYR A 153 -23.92 -16.21 -55.79
C TYR A 153 -24.28 -14.72 -55.89
N ARG A 154 -23.84 -14.01 -56.92
CA ARG A 154 -24.19 -12.59 -57.11
C ARG A 154 -25.69 -12.38 -57.24
N PHE A 155 -26.35 -13.22 -58.04
CA PHE A 155 -27.81 -13.18 -58.18
C PHE A 155 -28.50 -13.40 -56.84
N VAL A 156 -28.17 -14.49 -56.13
CA VAL A 156 -28.77 -14.83 -54.83
C VAL A 156 -28.53 -13.71 -53.83
N LYS A 157 -27.33 -13.15 -53.75
CA LYS A 157 -27.01 -12.03 -52.87
C LYS A 157 -27.86 -10.79 -53.16
N SER A 158 -28.01 -10.42 -54.44
CA SER A 158 -28.87 -9.29 -54.84
C SER A 158 -30.35 -9.60 -54.61
N TYR A 159 -30.78 -10.83 -54.81
CA TYR A 159 -32.16 -11.26 -54.60
C TYR A 159 -32.53 -11.31 -53.12
N ILE A 160 -31.61 -11.70 -52.22
CA ILE A 160 -31.80 -11.61 -50.77
C ILE A 160 -32.12 -10.17 -50.34
N LEU A 161 -31.50 -9.15 -50.96
CA LEU A 161 -31.84 -7.75 -50.65
C LEU A 161 -33.28 -7.39 -51.03
N VAL A 162 -33.85 -8.06 -52.03
CA VAL A 162 -35.25 -7.94 -52.42
C VAL A 162 -36.12 -8.72 -51.44
N LEU A 163 -35.83 -10.01 -51.27
CA LEU A 163 -36.56 -10.92 -50.37
C LEU A 163 -36.63 -10.42 -48.94
N ALA A 164 -35.58 -9.78 -48.43
CA ALA A 164 -35.57 -9.24 -47.07
C ALA A 164 -36.82 -8.39 -46.79
N SER A 165 -37.35 -7.66 -47.78
CA SER A 165 -38.55 -6.82 -47.60
C SER A 165 -39.85 -7.59 -47.32
N GLY A 166 -39.89 -8.90 -47.58
CA GLY A 166 -41.02 -9.77 -47.28
C GLY A 166 -40.73 -10.89 -46.28
N TYR A 167 -39.46 -11.12 -45.92
CA TYR A 167 -39.02 -12.19 -45.01
C TYR A 167 -38.22 -11.61 -43.84
N ASP A 168 -38.72 -11.83 -42.62
CA ASP A 168 -38.09 -11.32 -41.39
C ASP A 168 -37.04 -12.30 -40.81
N HIS A 169 -37.15 -13.60 -41.11
CA HIS A 169 -36.21 -14.63 -40.66
C HIS A 169 -35.33 -15.13 -41.82
N VAL A 170 -34.03 -15.16 -41.60
CA VAL A 170 -33.06 -15.65 -42.62
C VAL A 170 -33.23 -17.14 -42.90
N ASP A 171 -33.71 -17.92 -41.92
CA ASP A 171 -33.91 -19.36 -42.09
C ASP A 171 -35.02 -19.68 -43.11
N ASP A 172 -35.98 -18.76 -43.33
CA ASP A 172 -36.99 -18.89 -44.37
C ASP A 172 -36.38 -18.82 -45.79
N LEU A 173 -35.15 -18.30 -45.91
CA LEU A 173 -34.43 -18.17 -47.18
C LEU A 173 -33.60 -19.41 -47.54
N GLN A 174 -33.57 -20.43 -46.67
CA GLN A 174 -32.75 -21.62 -46.79
C GLN A 174 -32.78 -22.30 -48.18
N PRO A 175 -33.95 -22.46 -48.85
CA PRO A 175 -34.00 -23.11 -50.16
C PRO A 175 -33.12 -22.45 -51.24
N ILE A 176 -32.97 -21.12 -51.20
CA ILE A 176 -32.12 -20.37 -52.14
C ILE A 176 -30.66 -20.34 -51.65
N LEU A 177 -30.43 -20.28 -50.33
CA LEU A 177 -29.08 -20.28 -49.75
C LEU A 177 -28.34 -21.60 -50.04
N GLU A 178 -29.05 -22.73 -50.06
CA GLU A 178 -28.47 -24.05 -50.35
C GLU A 178 -27.84 -24.13 -51.73
N LEU A 179 -28.39 -23.44 -52.73
CA LEU A 179 -27.88 -23.42 -54.10
C LEU A 179 -26.48 -22.86 -54.21
N VAL A 180 -26.13 -21.91 -53.33
CA VAL A 180 -24.84 -21.21 -53.32
C VAL A 180 -23.94 -21.67 -52.19
N SER A 181 -24.36 -22.68 -51.42
CA SER A 181 -23.66 -23.17 -50.22
C SER A 181 -22.23 -23.67 -50.51
N HIS A 182 -21.94 -24.08 -51.74
CA HIS A 182 -20.60 -24.52 -52.17
C HIS A 182 -19.67 -23.36 -52.58
N ASN A 183 -20.21 -22.17 -52.83
CA ASN A 183 -19.41 -21.02 -53.25
C ASN A 183 -18.61 -20.44 -52.06
N PRO A 184 -17.26 -20.32 -52.16
CA PRO A 184 -16.44 -19.81 -51.06
C PRO A 184 -16.78 -18.40 -50.58
N ASP A 185 -17.13 -17.48 -51.50
CA ASP A 185 -17.49 -16.10 -51.17
C ASP A 185 -18.85 -16.04 -50.47
N PHE A 186 -19.78 -16.91 -50.85
CA PHE A 186 -21.04 -17.10 -50.13
C PHE A 186 -20.78 -17.64 -48.73
N GLN A 187 -19.97 -18.69 -48.58
CA GLN A 187 -19.67 -19.27 -47.27
C GLN A 187 -19.05 -18.26 -46.30
N LEU A 188 -18.17 -17.38 -46.79
CA LEU A 188 -17.60 -16.27 -46.02
C LEU A 188 -18.67 -15.24 -45.63
N TRP A 189 -19.54 -14.86 -46.56
CA TRP A 189 -20.63 -13.92 -46.31
C TRP A 189 -21.70 -14.49 -45.37
N ASP A 190 -22.10 -15.74 -45.52
CA ASP A 190 -23.04 -16.42 -44.64
C ASP A 190 -22.46 -16.51 -43.22
N SER A 191 -21.23 -17.01 -43.09
CA SER A 191 -20.55 -17.13 -41.79
C SER A 191 -20.31 -15.78 -41.10
N GLY A 192 -20.11 -14.72 -41.89
CA GLY A 192 -19.73 -13.39 -41.40
C GLY A 192 -20.88 -12.39 -41.28
N VAL A 193 -22.02 -12.58 -41.94
CA VAL A 193 -23.12 -11.60 -41.99
C VAL A 193 -24.47 -12.23 -41.66
N LEU A 194 -24.85 -13.30 -42.37
CA LEU A 194 -26.17 -13.91 -42.19
C LEU A 194 -26.27 -14.72 -40.89
N VAL A 195 -25.29 -15.57 -40.59
CA VAL A 195 -25.23 -16.35 -39.35
C VAL A 195 -25.19 -15.45 -38.10
N PRO A 196 -24.34 -14.39 -38.04
CA PRO A 196 -24.38 -13.43 -36.93
C PRO A 196 -25.75 -12.80 -36.72
N PHE A 197 -26.45 -12.39 -37.79
CA PHE A 197 -27.78 -11.81 -37.67
C PHE A 197 -28.83 -12.84 -37.21
N ARG A 198 -28.78 -14.08 -37.72
CA ARG A 198 -29.64 -15.18 -37.24
C ARG A 198 -29.53 -15.38 -35.74
N LYS A 199 -28.29 -15.43 -35.25
CA LYS A 199 -28.01 -15.60 -33.83
C LYS A 199 -28.45 -14.39 -33.03
N TYR A 200 -28.14 -13.17 -33.50
CA TYR A 200 -28.63 -11.92 -32.91
C TYR A 200 -30.17 -11.95 -32.75
N ALA A 201 -30.90 -12.26 -33.82
CA ALA A 201 -32.35 -12.30 -33.79
C ALA A 201 -32.87 -13.38 -32.83
N ALA A 202 -32.28 -14.57 -32.85
CA ALA A 202 -32.64 -15.66 -31.94
C ALA A 202 -32.40 -15.28 -30.46
N TYR A 203 -31.27 -14.64 -30.14
CA TYR A 203 -31.00 -14.16 -28.79
C TYR A 203 -31.97 -13.06 -28.37
N CYS A 204 -32.27 -12.09 -29.24
CA CYS A 204 -33.26 -11.06 -28.96
C CYS A 204 -34.62 -11.69 -28.62
N HIS A 205 -35.09 -12.66 -29.41
CA HIS A 205 -36.33 -13.38 -29.11
C HIS A 205 -36.26 -14.13 -27.78
N PHE A 206 -35.17 -14.86 -27.52
CA PHE A 206 -34.99 -15.61 -26.27
C PHE A 206 -35.06 -14.72 -25.03
N TYR A 207 -34.53 -13.50 -25.11
CA TYR A 207 -34.52 -12.52 -24.02
C TYR A 207 -35.69 -11.51 -24.07
N ASN A 208 -36.73 -11.76 -24.88
CA ASN A 208 -37.89 -10.86 -25.06
C ASN A 208 -37.49 -9.42 -25.47
N LEU A 209 -36.44 -9.29 -26.27
CA LEU A 209 -36.02 -8.05 -26.91
C LEU A 209 -36.56 -8.01 -28.35
N MET A 210 -36.93 -6.83 -28.82
CA MET A 210 -37.36 -6.64 -30.20
C MET A 210 -36.11 -6.55 -31.10
N PRO A 211 -35.83 -7.52 -31.99
CA PRO A 211 -34.70 -7.42 -32.90
C PRO A 211 -34.95 -6.37 -33.98
N ALA A 212 -33.87 -5.77 -34.48
CA ALA A 212 -33.94 -5.02 -35.72
C ALA A 212 -34.42 -5.91 -36.89
N SER A 213 -35.17 -5.34 -37.83
CA SER A 213 -35.63 -6.08 -39.00
C SER A 213 -34.46 -6.53 -39.88
N PHE A 214 -34.60 -7.69 -40.54
CA PHE A 214 -33.59 -8.20 -41.45
C PHE A 214 -33.32 -7.22 -42.61
N VAL A 215 -34.37 -6.54 -43.11
CA VAL A 215 -34.25 -5.48 -44.13
C VAL A 215 -33.30 -4.39 -43.69
N THR A 216 -33.48 -3.85 -42.49
CA THR A 216 -32.69 -2.75 -41.97
C THR A 216 -31.22 -3.17 -41.86
N TYR A 217 -30.97 -4.37 -41.39
CA TYR A 217 -29.62 -4.91 -41.25
C TYR A 217 -28.94 -5.15 -42.61
N ILE A 218 -29.58 -5.86 -43.54
CA ILE A 218 -28.93 -6.29 -44.78
C ILE A 218 -28.78 -5.14 -45.80
N ARG A 219 -29.65 -4.12 -45.74
CA ARG A 219 -29.60 -2.93 -46.60
C ARG A 219 -28.81 -1.75 -46.03
N ALA A 220 -28.28 -1.88 -44.82
CA ALA A 220 -27.43 -0.86 -44.22
C ALA A 220 -26.22 -0.57 -45.14
N LYS A 221 -26.01 0.71 -45.44
CA LYS A 221 -25.03 1.16 -46.44
C LYS A 221 -23.60 1.14 -45.90
N VAL A 222 -23.44 1.36 -44.60
CA VAL A 222 -22.15 1.45 -43.93
C VAL A 222 -21.99 0.26 -42.98
N PHE A 223 -20.77 -0.27 -42.93
CA PHE A 223 -20.42 -1.40 -42.06
C PHE A 223 -20.68 -1.10 -40.57
N GLU A 224 -20.46 0.15 -40.17
CA GLU A 224 -20.71 0.63 -38.80
C GLU A 224 -22.20 0.51 -38.43
N ASP A 225 -23.13 0.85 -39.32
CA ASP A 225 -24.57 0.73 -39.05
C ASP A 225 -24.96 -0.74 -38.79
N GLN A 226 -24.43 -1.67 -39.59
CA GLN A 226 -24.64 -3.11 -39.39
C GLN A 226 -24.07 -3.59 -38.06
N PHE A 227 -22.85 -3.13 -37.72
CA PHE A 227 -22.21 -3.43 -36.46
C PHE A 227 -23.03 -2.94 -35.26
N MET A 228 -23.50 -1.68 -35.32
CA MET A 228 -24.27 -1.07 -34.25
C MET A 228 -25.62 -1.77 -34.04
N ILE A 229 -26.28 -2.24 -35.11
CA ILE A 229 -27.49 -3.08 -34.98
C ILE A 229 -27.20 -4.34 -34.17
N LEU A 230 -26.10 -5.04 -34.46
CA LEU A 230 -25.72 -6.26 -33.73
C LEU A 230 -25.29 -5.99 -32.28
N CYS A 231 -24.85 -4.76 -31.98
CA CYS A 231 -24.39 -4.36 -30.67
C CYS A 231 -25.48 -3.69 -29.81
N ASP A 232 -26.62 -3.30 -30.39
CA ASP A 232 -27.67 -2.53 -29.70
C ASP A 232 -28.14 -3.17 -28.36
N PRO A 233 -28.31 -4.50 -28.25
CA PRO A 233 -28.65 -5.15 -26.96
C PRO A 233 -27.55 -5.01 -25.88
N ILE A 234 -26.29 -4.88 -26.30
CA ILE A 234 -25.16 -4.61 -25.38
C ILE A 234 -25.17 -3.14 -24.98
N VAL A 235 -25.39 -2.21 -25.93
CA VAL A 235 -25.38 -0.76 -25.68
C VAL A 235 -26.55 -0.29 -24.82
N SER A 236 -27.73 -0.86 -25.06
CA SER A 236 -28.95 -0.60 -24.29
C SER A 236 -28.93 -1.20 -22.88
N GLY A 237 -27.93 -2.03 -22.57
CA GLY A 237 -27.82 -2.72 -21.28
C GLY A 237 -28.87 -3.80 -21.06
N ALA A 238 -29.48 -4.30 -22.13
CA ALA A 238 -30.39 -5.45 -22.08
C ALA A 238 -29.64 -6.74 -21.73
N VAL A 239 -28.38 -6.87 -22.17
CA VAL A 239 -27.47 -7.96 -21.80
C VAL A 239 -26.56 -7.50 -20.67
N LYS A 240 -26.57 -8.22 -19.54
CA LYS A 240 -25.75 -7.88 -18.33
C LYS A 240 -24.93 -9.04 -17.76
N ASP A 241 -25.06 -10.24 -18.33
CA ASP A 241 -24.35 -11.44 -17.86
C ASP A 241 -23.05 -11.63 -18.65
N GLU A 242 -21.94 -11.89 -17.95
CA GLU A 242 -20.63 -12.13 -18.53
C GLU A 242 -20.60 -13.36 -19.45
N ALA A 243 -21.33 -14.43 -19.10
CA ALA A 243 -21.44 -15.61 -19.97
C ALA A 243 -22.10 -15.25 -21.30
N LEU A 244 -23.13 -14.39 -21.24
CA LEU A 244 -23.82 -13.90 -22.44
C LEU A 244 -22.95 -12.96 -23.26
N TYR A 245 -22.13 -12.11 -22.63
CA TYR A 245 -21.16 -11.32 -23.38
C TYR A 245 -20.18 -12.22 -24.15
N ARG A 246 -19.67 -13.29 -23.54
CA ARG A 246 -18.75 -14.21 -24.23
C ARG A 246 -19.43 -14.92 -25.41
N ASP A 247 -20.64 -15.40 -25.24
CA ASP A 247 -21.39 -16.06 -26.31
C ASP A 247 -21.75 -15.07 -27.43
N TRP A 248 -22.18 -13.85 -27.08
CA TRP A 248 -22.46 -12.80 -28.05
C TRP A 248 -21.22 -12.39 -28.83
N MET A 249 -20.08 -12.21 -28.13
CA MET A 249 -18.81 -11.85 -28.75
C MET A 249 -18.34 -12.95 -29.72
N SER A 250 -18.34 -14.21 -29.28
CA SER A 250 -17.83 -15.33 -30.08
C SER A 250 -18.72 -15.68 -31.27
N GLN A 251 -20.04 -15.53 -31.14
CA GLN A 251 -20.98 -16.03 -32.14
C GLN A 251 -21.55 -14.97 -33.09
N ILE A 252 -21.55 -13.69 -32.68
CA ILE A 252 -22.13 -12.59 -33.46
C ILE A 252 -21.04 -11.60 -33.86
N ILE A 253 -20.36 -11.02 -32.87
CA ILE A 253 -19.49 -9.86 -33.08
C ILE A 253 -18.17 -10.23 -33.78
N ILE A 254 -17.46 -11.24 -33.27
CA ILE A 254 -16.16 -11.65 -33.81
C ILE A 254 -16.26 -12.17 -35.26
N PRO A 255 -17.19 -13.07 -35.63
CA PRO A 255 -17.35 -13.50 -37.02
C PRO A 255 -17.58 -12.32 -37.98
N PHE A 256 -18.44 -11.38 -37.57
CA PHE A 256 -18.76 -10.18 -38.34
C PHE A 256 -17.56 -9.24 -38.50
N MET A 257 -16.79 -9.03 -37.43
CA MET A 257 -15.57 -8.21 -37.46
C MET A 257 -14.47 -8.82 -38.34
N ILE A 258 -14.24 -10.14 -38.25
CA ILE A 258 -13.21 -10.83 -39.03
C ILE A 258 -13.54 -10.76 -40.52
N TYR A 259 -14.81 -10.97 -40.89
CA TYR A 259 -15.24 -10.93 -42.30
C TYR A 259 -14.87 -9.62 -43.01
N LYS A 260 -14.86 -8.48 -42.29
CA LYS A 260 -14.54 -7.16 -42.86
C LYS A 260 -13.15 -6.62 -42.50
N GLN A 261 -12.37 -7.37 -41.72
CA GLN A 261 -10.99 -7.05 -41.34
C GLN A 261 -10.79 -5.64 -40.70
N ASN A 262 -11.84 -5.04 -40.13
CA ASN A 262 -11.77 -3.65 -39.61
C ASN A 262 -12.63 -3.43 -38.34
N GLY A 263 -12.73 -4.44 -37.47
CA GLY A 263 -13.62 -4.37 -36.32
C GLY A 263 -13.05 -3.65 -35.10
N THR A 264 -11.74 -3.72 -34.86
CA THR A 264 -11.15 -3.36 -33.55
C THR A 264 -11.42 -1.93 -33.12
N VAL A 265 -11.34 -0.98 -34.06
CA VAL A 265 -11.61 0.44 -33.82
C VAL A 265 -13.09 0.65 -33.49
N LEU A 266 -14.00 -0.02 -34.21
CA LEU A 266 -15.45 0.07 -33.97
C LEU A 266 -15.83 -0.53 -32.62
N LEU A 267 -15.23 -1.66 -32.24
CA LEU A 267 -15.42 -2.23 -30.92
C LEU A 267 -14.90 -1.28 -29.82
N ALA A 268 -13.74 -0.66 -30.04
CA ALA A 268 -13.17 0.28 -29.09
C ALA A 268 -14.08 1.51 -28.90
N LYS A 269 -14.63 2.04 -29.99
CA LYS A 269 -15.65 3.11 -29.96
C LYS A 269 -16.92 2.66 -29.25
N LEU A 270 -17.41 1.45 -29.54
CA LEU A 270 -18.59 0.89 -28.90
C LEU A 270 -18.45 0.84 -27.38
N ILE A 271 -17.37 0.22 -26.90
CA ILE A 271 -17.16 -0.01 -25.47
C ILE A 271 -16.89 1.31 -24.75
N ASN A 272 -16.08 2.20 -25.34
CA ASN A 272 -15.62 3.41 -24.67
C ASN A 272 -16.54 4.63 -24.86
N ASP A 273 -17.09 4.85 -26.06
CA ASP A 273 -17.73 6.10 -26.47
C ASP A 273 -19.27 6.01 -26.56
N PHE A 274 -19.83 4.87 -26.99
CA PHE A 274 -21.27 4.72 -27.26
C PHE A 274 -22.11 4.21 -26.08
N SER A 275 -21.51 3.98 -24.92
CA SER A 275 -22.21 3.48 -23.73
C SER A 275 -23.08 4.55 -23.05
N GLY A 276 -24.19 4.93 -23.69
CA GLY A 276 -25.20 5.85 -23.14
C GLY A 276 -25.81 5.38 -21.81
N HIS A 277 -25.71 4.08 -21.50
CA HIS A 277 -26.18 3.48 -20.23
C HIS A 277 -25.07 2.84 -19.38
N HIS A 278 -23.87 2.59 -19.93
CA HIS A 278 -22.75 1.93 -19.23
C HIS A 278 -21.65 2.93 -18.88
N LYS A 279 -21.90 3.77 -17.88
CA LYS A 279 -20.87 4.62 -17.27
C LYS A 279 -19.94 3.84 -16.33
N ASP A 280 -20.24 2.58 -16.02
CA ASP A 280 -19.43 1.82 -15.06
C ASP A 280 -18.12 1.36 -15.73
N PRO A 281 -16.95 1.84 -15.27
CA PRO A 281 -15.65 1.41 -15.80
C PRO A 281 -15.42 -0.10 -15.67
N LEU A 282 -16.03 -0.75 -14.68
CA LEU A 282 -15.88 -2.19 -14.46
C LEU A 282 -16.52 -3.00 -15.59
N GLU A 283 -17.74 -2.64 -15.98
CA GLU A 283 -18.46 -3.30 -17.08
C GLU A 283 -17.72 -3.14 -18.41
N LYS A 284 -17.13 -1.95 -18.66
CA LYS A 284 -16.29 -1.72 -19.85
C LYS A 284 -15.09 -2.68 -19.90
N LEU A 285 -14.41 -2.91 -18.78
CA LEU A 285 -13.32 -3.89 -18.71
C LEU A 285 -13.81 -5.33 -18.89
N ILE A 286 -14.95 -5.70 -18.31
CA ILE A 286 -15.54 -7.03 -18.49
C ILE A 286 -15.86 -7.29 -19.97
N LEU A 287 -16.37 -6.29 -20.69
CA LEU A 287 -16.62 -6.38 -22.12
C LEU A 287 -15.33 -6.58 -22.93
N TRP A 288 -14.27 -5.81 -22.63
CA TRP A 288 -12.95 -5.99 -23.24
C TRP A 288 -12.37 -7.39 -22.98
N LYS A 289 -12.46 -7.87 -21.74
CA LYS A 289 -12.03 -9.20 -21.32
C LYS A 289 -12.80 -10.30 -22.04
N SER A 290 -14.12 -10.16 -22.13
CA SER A 290 -15.02 -11.11 -22.80
C SER A 290 -14.74 -11.17 -24.30
N TYR A 291 -14.56 -10.02 -24.94
CA TYR A 291 -14.17 -9.92 -26.34
C TYR A 291 -12.82 -10.61 -26.58
N LEU A 292 -11.78 -10.22 -25.84
CA LEU A 292 -10.44 -10.72 -26.11
C LEU A 292 -10.34 -12.23 -25.87
N THR A 293 -10.95 -12.71 -24.77
CA THR A 293 -11.01 -14.15 -24.48
C THR A 293 -11.69 -14.91 -25.61
N SER A 294 -12.84 -14.40 -26.07
CA SER A 294 -13.59 -15.00 -27.18
C SER A 294 -12.80 -14.94 -28.49
N HIS A 295 -12.02 -13.87 -28.71
CA HIS A 295 -11.22 -13.68 -29.91
C HIS A 295 -10.02 -14.62 -29.96
N ILE A 296 -9.35 -14.83 -28.83
CA ILE A 296 -8.24 -15.79 -28.72
C ILE A 296 -8.74 -17.23 -28.91
N GLU A 297 -9.89 -17.56 -28.34
CA GLU A 297 -10.48 -18.90 -28.42
C GLU A 297 -11.24 -19.14 -29.73
N PHE A 298 -11.39 -18.11 -30.57
CA PHE A 298 -12.17 -18.16 -31.79
C PHE A 298 -11.55 -19.15 -32.78
N LYS A 299 -12.24 -20.27 -32.97
CA LYS A 299 -11.86 -21.31 -33.93
C LYS A 299 -12.98 -21.47 -34.96
N HIS A 300 -12.78 -20.87 -36.13
CA HIS A 300 -13.68 -21.05 -37.27
C HIS A 300 -12.94 -21.62 -38.47
N LYS A 301 -13.61 -22.49 -39.24
CA LYS A 301 -12.99 -23.16 -40.39
C LYS A 301 -12.60 -22.17 -41.49
N LEU A 302 -13.47 -21.17 -41.72
CA LEU A 302 -13.37 -20.22 -42.84
C LEU A 302 -12.89 -18.83 -42.42
N LEU A 303 -13.25 -18.38 -41.22
CA LEU A 303 -12.95 -17.03 -40.74
C LEU A 303 -11.77 -17.13 -39.79
N LYS A 304 -10.60 -16.70 -40.23
CA LYS A 304 -9.39 -16.71 -39.43
C LYS A 304 -8.90 -15.26 -39.29
N PRO A 305 -8.71 -14.75 -38.07
CA PRO A 305 -8.12 -13.43 -37.91
C PRO A 305 -6.68 -13.47 -38.41
N SER A 306 -6.22 -12.39 -39.05
CA SER A 306 -4.81 -12.26 -39.39
C SER A 306 -3.98 -12.04 -38.12
N HIS A 307 -2.69 -12.36 -38.20
CA HIS A 307 -1.76 -12.11 -37.10
C HIS A 307 -1.74 -10.63 -36.68
N ASP A 308 -1.80 -9.71 -37.64
CA ASP A 308 -1.84 -8.27 -37.38
C ASP A 308 -3.11 -7.85 -36.62
N VAL A 309 -4.27 -8.41 -36.97
CA VAL A 309 -5.53 -8.15 -36.27
C VAL A 309 -5.49 -8.67 -34.84
N HIS A 310 -4.90 -9.86 -34.63
CA HIS A 310 -4.69 -10.41 -33.29
C HIS A 310 -3.80 -9.50 -32.43
N ILE A 311 -2.66 -9.01 -32.96
CA ILE A 311 -1.76 -8.10 -32.25
C ILE A 311 -2.47 -6.77 -31.95
N LEU A 312 -3.17 -6.20 -32.93
CA LEU A 312 -3.90 -4.94 -32.76
C LEU A 312 -4.97 -5.06 -31.66
N ASN A 313 -5.73 -6.15 -31.63
CA ASN A 313 -6.73 -6.43 -30.59
C ASN A 313 -6.12 -6.57 -29.20
N ALA A 314 -5.00 -7.28 -29.08
CA ALA A 314 -4.28 -7.41 -27.81
C ALA A 314 -3.72 -6.06 -27.35
N SER A 315 -3.23 -5.23 -28.29
CA SER A 315 -2.71 -3.90 -28.00
C SER A 315 -3.80 -2.93 -27.52
N ALA A 316 -4.95 -2.91 -28.21
CA ALA A 316 -6.11 -2.12 -27.82
C ALA A 316 -6.66 -2.55 -26.45
N SER A 317 -6.65 -3.86 -26.18
CA SER A 317 -7.07 -4.42 -24.89
C SER A 317 -6.15 -3.97 -23.74
N LEU A 318 -4.82 -4.01 -23.93
CA LEU A 318 -3.87 -3.49 -22.94
C LEU A 318 -4.04 -1.98 -22.72
N CYS A 319 -4.19 -1.21 -23.81
CA CYS A 319 -4.47 0.22 -23.74
C CYS A 319 -5.74 0.51 -22.92
N SER A 320 -6.79 -0.30 -23.07
CA SER A 320 -8.05 -0.11 -22.35
C SER A 320 -7.90 -0.17 -20.84
N CYS A 321 -7.03 -1.04 -20.31
CA CYS A 321 -6.73 -1.12 -18.88
C CYS A 321 -6.22 0.20 -18.32
N TYR A 322 -5.29 0.85 -19.05
CA TYR A 322 -4.76 2.16 -18.68
C TYR A 322 -5.81 3.26 -18.87
N PHE A 323 -6.45 3.32 -20.04
CA PHE A 323 -7.40 4.37 -20.38
C PHE A 323 -8.59 4.43 -19.41
N ILE A 324 -9.24 3.28 -19.17
CA ILE A 324 -10.42 3.18 -18.30
C ILE A 324 -10.06 3.55 -16.86
N SER A 325 -8.91 3.06 -16.35
CA SER A 325 -8.44 3.39 -15.01
C SER A 325 -8.17 4.89 -14.86
N LEU A 326 -7.40 5.47 -15.76
CA LEU A 326 -7.01 6.89 -15.71
C LEU A 326 -8.22 7.82 -15.89
N LYS A 327 -9.16 7.49 -16.77
CA LYS A 327 -10.42 8.25 -16.92
C LYS A 327 -11.30 8.13 -15.67
N TYR A 328 -11.37 6.96 -15.04
CA TYR A 328 -12.15 6.77 -13.83
C TYR A 328 -11.61 7.57 -12.65
N GLU A 329 -10.28 7.62 -12.49
CA GLU A 329 -9.58 8.36 -11.43
C GLU A 329 -9.88 9.87 -11.44
N VAL A 330 -10.15 10.46 -12.62
CA VAL A 330 -10.48 11.89 -12.77
C VAL A 330 -12.00 12.13 -12.78
N SER A 331 -12.82 11.08 -12.75
CA SER A 331 -14.28 11.21 -12.79
C SER A 331 -14.88 11.61 -11.43
N ASP A 332 -15.97 12.37 -11.46
CA ASP A 332 -16.73 12.74 -10.24
C ASP A 332 -17.32 11.51 -9.52
N SER A 333 -17.39 10.36 -10.21
CA SER A 333 -17.93 9.10 -9.69
C SER A 333 -16.88 8.19 -9.04
N PHE A 334 -15.67 8.70 -8.82
CA PHE A 334 -14.58 7.93 -8.24
C PHE A 334 -14.92 7.43 -6.83
N SER A 335 -14.76 6.13 -6.61
CA SER A 335 -14.98 5.50 -5.30
C SER A 335 -13.94 4.42 -5.04
N PHE A 336 -13.53 4.31 -3.78
CA PHE A 336 -12.46 3.40 -3.38
C PHE A 336 -12.80 1.93 -3.64
N VAL A 337 -14.04 1.53 -3.37
CA VAL A 337 -14.51 0.14 -3.56
C VAL A 337 -14.50 -0.24 -5.04
N LYS A 338 -14.92 0.67 -5.92
CA LYS A 338 -14.93 0.40 -7.36
C LYS A 338 -13.51 0.39 -7.95
N ALA A 339 -12.62 1.29 -7.51
CA ALA A 339 -11.23 1.28 -7.95
C ALA A 339 -10.52 -0.05 -7.60
N TYR A 340 -10.76 -0.57 -6.40
CA TYR A 340 -10.23 -1.88 -6.00
C TYR A 340 -10.77 -3.02 -6.89
N LYS A 341 -12.09 -3.07 -7.13
CA LYS A 341 -12.69 -4.05 -8.06
C LYS A 341 -12.17 -3.92 -9.49
N LEU A 342 -11.93 -2.69 -9.94
CA LEU A 342 -11.35 -2.42 -11.26
C LEU A 342 -9.96 -3.04 -11.35
N TYR A 343 -9.13 -2.85 -10.33
CA TYR A 343 -7.80 -3.44 -10.25
C TYR A 343 -7.84 -4.97 -10.14
N ASP A 344 -8.80 -5.56 -9.42
CA ASP A 344 -9.02 -7.02 -9.42
C ASP A 344 -9.29 -7.54 -10.84
N GLU A 345 -10.19 -6.89 -11.58
CA GLU A 345 -10.50 -7.28 -12.95
C GLU A 345 -9.33 -7.07 -13.91
N ILE A 346 -8.53 -6.00 -13.77
CA ILE A 346 -7.31 -5.81 -14.58
C ILE A 346 -6.29 -6.91 -14.27
N GLU A 347 -6.14 -7.32 -13.02
CA GLU A 347 -5.27 -8.44 -12.66
C GLU A 347 -5.72 -9.75 -13.31
N ILE A 348 -7.02 -10.08 -13.24
CA ILE A 348 -7.59 -11.24 -13.93
C ILE A 348 -7.34 -11.14 -15.43
N PHE A 349 -7.60 -9.97 -16.03
CA PHE A 349 -7.44 -9.74 -17.45
C PHE A 349 -5.98 -9.86 -17.92
N ALA A 350 -5.04 -9.31 -17.15
CA ALA A 350 -3.60 -9.42 -17.42
C ALA A 350 -3.10 -10.88 -17.32
N ASN A 351 -3.62 -11.67 -16.38
CA ASN A 351 -3.30 -13.09 -16.30
C ASN A 351 -3.85 -13.85 -17.53
N VAL A 352 -5.06 -13.55 -17.98
CA VAL A 352 -5.62 -14.12 -19.22
C VAL A 352 -4.72 -13.81 -20.43
N LEU A 353 -4.18 -12.59 -20.50
CA LEU A 353 -3.22 -12.21 -21.54
C LEU A 353 -1.93 -13.05 -21.48
N LEU A 354 -1.36 -13.25 -20.29
CA LEU A 354 -0.15 -14.03 -20.10
C LEU A 354 -0.34 -15.53 -20.39
N ASP A 355 -1.51 -16.07 -20.04
CA ASP A 355 -1.78 -17.51 -20.14
C ASP A 355 -2.22 -17.93 -21.55
N LYS A 356 -2.99 -17.08 -22.25
CA LYS A 356 -3.66 -17.46 -23.51
C LYS A 356 -3.02 -16.91 -24.78
N LEU A 357 -2.21 -15.85 -24.69
CA LEU A 357 -1.47 -15.34 -25.85
C LEU A 357 -0.03 -15.84 -25.81
N ASP A 358 0.46 -16.30 -26.96
CA ASP A 358 1.88 -16.59 -27.18
C ASP A 358 2.65 -15.28 -27.35
N LEU A 359 2.88 -14.59 -26.22
CA LEU A 359 3.54 -13.30 -26.17
C LEU A 359 5.06 -13.49 -26.28
N ALA A 360 5.71 -12.73 -27.16
CA ALA A 360 7.16 -12.77 -27.29
C ALA A 360 7.87 -12.36 -25.97
N ASP A 361 8.89 -13.13 -25.58
CA ASP A 361 9.85 -12.75 -24.55
C ASP A 361 10.85 -11.76 -25.16
N THR A 362 10.60 -10.47 -24.99
CA THR A 362 11.54 -9.41 -25.37
C THR A 362 12.28 -8.92 -24.14
N ASN A 363 13.60 -9.05 -24.10
CA ASN A 363 14.46 -8.50 -23.02
C ASN A 363 14.58 -6.96 -23.05
N ASP A 364 13.72 -6.26 -23.80
CA ASP A 364 13.70 -4.79 -23.96
C ASP A 364 13.11 -4.08 -22.72
N ARG A 365 13.70 -4.34 -21.54
CA ARG A 365 13.42 -3.61 -20.30
C ARG A 365 13.84 -2.13 -20.39
N ALA A 366 14.78 -1.81 -21.28
CA ALA A 366 15.29 -0.45 -21.49
C ALA A 366 14.18 0.54 -21.89
N ASP A 367 13.30 0.14 -22.82
CA ASP A 367 12.19 0.96 -23.31
C ASP A 367 11.08 1.23 -22.27
N VAL A 368 11.03 0.51 -21.13
CA VAL A 368 10.11 0.83 -20.03
C VAL A 368 10.70 1.95 -19.17
N LEU A 369 12.02 1.95 -18.98
CA LEU A 369 12.73 2.78 -18.00
C LEU A 369 12.95 4.23 -18.46
N ASP A 370 12.99 4.47 -19.78
CA ASP A 370 13.21 5.80 -20.38
C ASP A 370 11.91 6.55 -20.72
N LEU A 371 10.75 6.12 -20.20
CA LEU A 371 9.49 6.82 -20.39
C LEU A 371 9.53 8.18 -19.67
N ALA A 372 9.62 9.28 -20.43
CA ALA A 372 9.54 10.64 -19.93
C ALA A 372 8.10 11.02 -19.56
N TYR A 373 7.56 10.42 -18.49
CA TYR A 373 6.19 10.71 -18.04
C TYR A 373 6.15 11.96 -17.17
N ASN A 374 5.86 13.10 -17.76
CA ASN A 374 5.65 14.35 -17.03
C ASN A 374 4.14 14.61 -16.90
N LYS A 375 3.50 13.83 -16.03
CA LYS A 375 2.10 14.02 -15.60
C LYS A 375 1.14 14.06 -16.81
N LEU A 376 0.94 12.89 -17.42
CA LEU A 376 -0.04 12.69 -18.50
C LEU A 376 -1.40 13.30 -18.10
N ASN A 377 -1.79 14.34 -18.82
CA ASN A 377 -3.12 14.93 -18.67
C ASN A 377 -4.10 14.12 -19.52
N ILE A 378 -4.75 13.12 -18.90
CA ILE A 378 -5.75 12.27 -19.57
C ILE A 378 -6.93 13.06 -20.17
N SER A 379 -7.14 14.31 -19.73
CA SER A 379 -8.16 15.21 -20.28
C SER A 379 -7.77 15.78 -21.65
N LYS A 380 -6.50 15.68 -22.08
CA LYS A 380 -6.08 16.03 -23.45
C LYS A 380 -6.65 15.07 -24.50
N TYR A 381 -6.94 13.83 -24.11
CA TYR A 381 -7.46 12.81 -25.01
C TYR A 381 -8.99 12.75 -24.83
N PRO A 382 -9.79 13.20 -25.82
CA PRO A 382 -11.25 13.22 -25.68
C PRO A 382 -11.83 11.80 -25.57
N ASP A 383 -11.32 10.85 -26.35
CA ASP A 383 -11.82 9.49 -26.49
C ASP A 383 -10.69 8.45 -26.47
N PHE A 384 -11.06 7.17 -26.56
CA PHE A 384 -10.11 6.06 -26.57
C PHE A 384 -9.24 6.05 -27.83
N GLU A 385 -9.80 6.40 -28.99
CA GLU A 385 -9.08 6.37 -30.27
C GLU A 385 -7.92 7.38 -30.26
N ALA A 386 -8.19 8.60 -29.81
CA ALA A 386 -7.20 9.64 -29.61
C ALA A 386 -6.11 9.20 -28.62
N PHE A 387 -6.48 8.49 -27.56
CA PHE A 387 -5.51 7.97 -26.59
C PHE A 387 -4.65 6.84 -27.18
N PHE A 388 -5.23 5.92 -27.95
CA PHE A 388 -4.54 4.75 -28.48
C PHE A 388 -3.61 5.09 -29.67
N MET A 389 -4.05 5.98 -30.56
CA MET A 389 -3.37 6.27 -31.82
C MET A 389 -2.40 7.47 -31.75
N SER A 390 -2.51 8.32 -30.73
CA SER A 390 -1.69 9.53 -30.61
C SER A 390 -0.22 9.20 -30.37
N SER A 391 0.65 9.67 -31.24
CA SER A 391 2.12 9.62 -31.05
C SER A 391 2.60 10.50 -29.89
N GLU A 392 1.78 11.46 -29.44
CA GLU A 392 2.07 12.27 -28.23
C GLU A 392 1.75 11.52 -26.93
N ASN A 393 1.15 10.32 -26.99
CA ASN A 393 0.86 9.55 -25.78
C ASN A 393 2.13 8.85 -25.29
N GLU A 394 2.71 9.38 -24.22
CA GLU A 394 3.89 8.84 -23.55
C GLU A 394 3.71 7.37 -23.10
N LEU A 395 2.47 6.90 -22.89
CA LEU A 395 2.20 5.50 -22.49
C LEU A 395 2.10 4.53 -23.67
N GLN A 396 2.11 5.00 -24.93
CA GLN A 396 1.97 4.15 -26.12
C GLN A 396 2.93 2.94 -26.15
N PRO A 397 4.19 3.04 -25.71
CA PRO A 397 5.09 1.88 -25.64
C PRO A 397 4.62 0.76 -24.69
N LEU A 398 3.76 1.06 -23.72
CA LEU A 398 3.18 0.08 -22.79
C LEU A 398 2.05 -0.75 -23.40
N PHE A 399 1.50 -0.33 -24.54
CA PHE A 399 0.38 -1.03 -25.18
C PHE A 399 0.83 -2.20 -26.06
N LYS A 400 2.13 -2.38 -26.26
CA LYS A 400 2.67 -3.53 -27.01
C LYS A 400 2.38 -4.84 -26.25
N PRO A 401 1.75 -5.84 -26.89
CA PRO A 401 1.40 -7.11 -26.25
C PRO A 401 2.63 -8.03 -26.20
N VAL A 402 3.55 -7.72 -25.28
CA VAL A 402 4.71 -8.55 -24.95
C VAL A 402 4.72 -8.83 -23.45
N LYS A 403 5.30 -9.97 -23.05
CA LYS A 403 5.19 -10.50 -21.69
C LYS A 403 5.63 -9.52 -20.60
N ASP A 404 6.72 -8.78 -20.86
CA ASP A 404 7.25 -7.78 -19.94
C ASP A 404 6.27 -6.62 -19.67
N ARG A 405 5.51 -6.18 -20.68
CA ARG A 405 4.54 -5.06 -20.53
C ARG A 405 3.28 -5.51 -19.79
N VAL A 406 2.82 -6.72 -20.06
CA VAL A 406 1.69 -7.31 -19.32
C VAL A 406 2.09 -7.58 -17.86
N SER A 407 3.29 -8.10 -17.64
CA SER A 407 3.85 -8.31 -16.29
C SER A 407 4.06 -6.99 -15.55
N PHE A 408 4.47 -5.94 -16.26
CA PHE A 408 4.56 -4.60 -15.70
C PHE A 408 3.20 -4.08 -15.24
N LEU A 409 2.16 -4.16 -16.07
CA LEU A 409 0.79 -3.80 -15.69
C LEU A 409 0.31 -4.62 -14.47
N LEU A 410 0.56 -5.92 -14.45
CA LEU A 410 0.22 -6.80 -13.33
C LEU A 410 0.89 -6.33 -12.03
N ASN A 411 2.17 -5.97 -12.09
CA ASN A 411 2.91 -5.45 -10.94
C ASN A 411 2.36 -4.10 -10.48
N ILE A 412 2.04 -3.18 -11.39
CA ILE A 412 1.39 -1.90 -11.07
C ILE A 412 0.13 -2.14 -10.25
N VAL A 413 -0.75 -2.99 -10.76
CA VAL A 413 -2.10 -3.22 -10.22
C VAL A 413 -2.02 -3.92 -8.87
N LYS A 414 -1.13 -4.91 -8.71
CA LYS A 414 -0.86 -5.56 -7.41
C LYS A 414 -0.32 -4.58 -6.37
N THR A 415 0.62 -3.72 -6.76
CA THR A 415 1.15 -2.67 -5.89
C THR A 415 0.07 -1.67 -5.50
N CYS A 416 -0.73 -1.21 -6.48
CA CYS A 416 -1.86 -0.32 -6.23
C CYS A 416 -2.84 -0.97 -5.26
N LYS A 417 -3.35 -2.19 -5.51
CA LYS A 417 -4.28 -2.91 -4.62
C LYS A 417 -3.79 -2.99 -3.17
N THR A 418 -2.52 -3.32 -2.98
CA THR A 418 -1.92 -3.50 -1.65
C THR A 418 -1.82 -2.16 -0.92
N LEU A 419 -1.35 -1.12 -1.62
CA LEU A 419 -1.06 0.19 -1.01
C LEU A 419 -2.28 1.12 -0.97
N PHE A 420 -3.30 0.87 -1.79
CA PHE A 420 -4.47 1.74 -1.93
C PHE A 420 -5.21 1.97 -0.62
N SER A 421 -5.35 0.94 0.21
CA SER A 421 -6.00 1.09 1.52
C SER A 421 -5.21 1.96 2.51
N ILE A 422 -3.89 2.04 2.32
CA ILE A 422 -2.93 2.66 3.22
C ILE A 422 -2.62 4.10 2.80
N ASN A 423 -2.15 4.30 1.56
CA ASN A 423 -1.71 5.61 1.05
C ASN A 423 -2.52 6.11 -0.17
N LYS A 424 -3.62 5.43 -0.55
CA LYS A 424 -4.48 5.80 -1.69
C LYS A 424 -3.73 5.83 -3.03
N LEU A 425 -2.68 5.01 -3.20
CA LEU A 425 -1.91 4.91 -4.44
C LEU A 425 -2.77 4.40 -5.61
N THR A 426 -3.14 5.30 -6.52
CA THR A 426 -3.82 4.98 -7.78
C THR A 426 -2.84 4.61 -8.89
N LEU A 427 -3.34 4.08 -10.01
CA LEU A 427 -2.54 3.74 -11.18
C LEU A 427 -1.90 5.00 -11.79
N GLY A 428 -2.66 6.09 -11.91
CA GLY A 428 -2.13 7.36 -12.38
C GLY A 428 -1.02 7.90 -11.48
N LYS A 429 -1.17 7.75 -10.15
CA LYS A 429 -0.15 8.17 -9.18
C LYS A 429 1.07 7.24 -9.21
N TYR A 430 0.89 5.94 -9.41
CA TYR A 430 1.98 4.99 -9.61
C TYR A 430 2.84 5.41 -10.81
N LEU A 431 2.22 5.67 -11.96
CA LEU A 431 2.94 6.09 -13.17
C LEU A 431 3.68 7.41 -12.94
N GLU A 432 3.05 8.37 -12.27
CA GLU A 432 3.70 9.62 -11.87
C GLU A 432 4.93 9.36 -10.99
N LEU A 433 4.82 8.55 -9.94
CA LEU A 433 5.94 8.29 -9.03
C LEU A 433 7.07 7.47 -9.67
N LYS A 434 6.73 6.55 -10.60
CA LYS A 434 7.70 5.69 -11.25
C LYS A 434 8.56 6.44 -12.26
N PHE A 435 7.96 7.37 -13.00
CA PHE A 435 8.56 7.99 -14.18
C PHE A 435 8.80 9.49 -14.06
N SER A 436 8.23 10.18 -13.06
CA SER A 436 8.56 11.59 -12.84
C SER A 436 9.97 11.75 -12.26
N SER A 437 10.61 12.84 -12.65
CA SER A 437 11.85 13.35 -12.05
C SER A 437 11.63 14.05 -10.69
N GLN A 438 10.53 13.73 -9.98
CA GLN A 438 10.27 14.27 -8.65
C GLN A 438 11.44 13.94 -7.71
N SER A 439 11.80 14.90 -6.85
CA SER A 439 12.91 14.72 -5.91
C SER A 439 12.66 13.50 -5.03
N TYR A 440 13.71 12.73 -4.75
CA TYR A 440 13.65 11.54 -3.90
C TYR A 440 12.99 11.81 -2.55
N ASP A 441 13.12 13.03 -2.01
CA ASP A 441 12.47 13.47 -0.78
C ASP A 441 10.95 13.24 -0.80
N THR A 442 10.29 13.46 -1.94
CA THR A 442 8.85 13.19 -2.06
C THR A 442 8.53 11.69 -1.97
N LYS A 443 9.39 10.81 -2.52
CA LYS A 443 9.22 9.35 -2.43
C LYS A 443 9.43 8.83 -1.01
N GLU A 444 10.38 9.40 -0.27
CA GLU A 444 10.62 9.07 1.14
C GLU A 444 9.48 9.56 2.05
N THR A 445 8.88 10.73 1.76
CA THR A 445 7.73 11.23 2.54
C THR A 445 6.51 10.31 2.44
N GLU A 446 6.31 9.61 1.32
CA GLU A 446 5.23 8.63 1.18
C GLU A 446 5.47 7.38 2.03
N ILE A 447 6.71 6.93 2.19
CA ILE A 447 7.05 5.85 3.13
C ILE A 447 6.76 6.29 4.57
N ALA A 448 7.11 7.52 4.93
CA ALA A 448 6.77 8.05 6.25
C ALA A 448 5.25 8.08 6.47
N LYS A 449 4.44 8.41 5.45
CA LYS A 449 2.97 8.35 5.53
C LYS A 449 2.45 6.92 5.74
N ILE A 450 3.03 5.94 5.06
CA ILE A 450 2.70 4.52 5.27
C ILE A 450 3.02 4.11 6.71
N LEU A 451 4.23 4.43 7.19
CA LEU A 451 4.70 4.07 8.53
C LEU A 451 3.98 4.85 9.66
N LEU A 452 3.33 5.98 9.38
CA LEU A 452 2.54 6.71 10.38
C LEU A 452 1.30 5.94 10.88
N ILE A 453 0.82 4.96 10.11
CA ILE A 453 -0.36 4.13 10.44
C ILE A 453 0.05 2.90 11.28
N LEU A 454 1.34 2.72 11.54
CA LEU A 454 1.90 1.58 12.25
C LEU A 454 1.36 1.46 13.69
N ASP A 455 0.83 0.28 14.02
CA ASP A 455 0.41 -0.12 15.36
C ASP A 455 0.84 -1.57 15.68
N ALA A 456 0.58 -2.02 16.92
CA ALA A 456 0.95 -3.36 17.36
C ALA A 456 0.15 -4.51 16.70
N LYS A 457 -0.97 -4.22 16.03
CA LYS A 457 -1.83 -5.21 15.37
C LYS A 457 -1.55 -5.34 13.87
N ASN A 458 -1.04 -4.30 13.23
CA ASN A 458 -0.90 -4.19 11.78
C ASN A 458 0.56 -4.10 11.30
N TRP A 459 1.54 -4.17 12.21
CA TRP A 459 2.94 -3.88 11.91
C TRP A 459 3.51 -4.70 10.74
N ASN A 460 3.10 -5.96 10.61
CA ASN A 460 3.54 -6.84 9.53
C ASN A 460 3.01 -6.37 8.18
N VAL A 461 1.72 -6.05 8.10
CA VAL A 461 1.07 -5.55 6.87
C VAL A 461 1.66 -4.21 6.45
N ILE A 462 1.91 -3.31 7.40
CA ILE A 462 2.50 -1.99 7.13
C ILE A 462 3.97 -2.11 6.70
N LEU A 463 4.75 -3.02 7.31
CA LEU A 463 6.12 -3.29 6.91
C LEU A 463 6.18 -3.85 5.48
N ASP A 464 5.35 -4.84 5.17
CA ASP A 464 5.27 -5.44 3.84
C ASP A 464 4.86 -4.37 2.82
N ALA A 465 3.90 -3.51 3.15
CA ALA A 465 3.49 -2.38 2.31
C ALA A 465 4.64 -1.38 2.08
N ALA A 466 5.38 -1.00 3.12
CA ALA A 466 6.53 -0.11 2.99
C ALA A 466 7.63 -0.72 2.11
N GLN A 467 7.88 -2.02 2.23
CA GLN A 467 8.83 -2.75 1.39
C GLN A 467 8.37 -2.86 -0.07
N ILE A 468 7.08 -3.15 -0.31
CA ILE A 468 6.50 -3.17 -1.66
C ILE A 468 6.64 -1.80 -2.33
N TYR A 469 6.37 -0.71 -1.60
CA TYR A 469 6.55 0.64 -2.09
C TYR A 469 8.03 0.93 -2.40
N ALA A 470 8.94 0.64 -1.46
CA ALA A 470 10.39 0.82 -1.64
C ALA A 470 10.91 0.07 -2.88
N ASN A 471 10.54 -1.21 -3.00
CA ASN A 471 10.90 -2.07 -4.12
C ASN A 471 10.24 -1.65 -5.43
N SER A 472 9.20 -0.82 -5.43
CA SER A 472 8.57 -0.33 -6.66
C SER A 472 9.20 0.98 -7.15
N PHE A 473 9.66 1.84 -6.25
CA PHE A 473 10.00 3.23 -6.58
C PHE A 473 11.43 3.68 -6.23
N ILE A 474 12.18 2.94 -5.41
CA ILE A 474 13.47 3.38 -4.81
C ILE A 474 14.65 2.44 -5.15
N ILE A 475 14.46 1.53 -6.12
CA ILE A 475 15.33 0.36 -6.40
C ILE A 475 16.82 0.68 -6.64
N ASP A 476 17.21 1.92 -6.93
CA ASP A 476 18.46 2.17 -7.63
C ASP A 476 19.72 2.39 -6.77
N LYS A 477 19.66 2.40 -5.42
CA LYS A 477 20.86 2.54 -4.56
C LYS A 477 20.75 1.84 -3.20
N GLU A 478 21.77 1.08 -2.82
CA GLU A 478 21.87 0.39 -1.52
C GLU A 478 21.82 1.38 -0.34
N ASP A 479 22.44 2.55 -0.47
CA ASP A 479 22.37 3.66 0.50
C ASP A 479 20.93 4.09 0.81
N LYS A 480 20.04 4.03 -0.19
CA LYS A 480 18.63 4.44 -0.03
C LYS A 480 17.79 3.38 0.67
N LYS A 481 18.15 2.10 0.52
CA LYS A 481 17.53 1.02 1.29
C LYS A 481 17.87 1.16 2.79
N SER A 482 19.11 1.52 3.11
CA SER A 482 19.50 1.83 4.51
C SER A 482 18.64 2.96 5.09
N GLN A 483 18.41 4.05 4.35
CA GLN A 483 17.59 5.17 4.82
C GLN A 483 16.14 4.77 5.13
N ILE A 484 15.55 3.89 4.31
CA ILE A 484 14.20 3.36 4.55
C ILE A 484 14.15 2.47 5.77
N ASP A 485 15.14 1.61 5.95
CA ASP A 485 15.25 0.76 7.13
C ASP A 485 15.48 1.61 8.40
N GLU A 486 16.27 2.68 8.33
CA GLU A 486 16.47 3.66 9.41
C GLU A 486 15.15 4.35 9.81
N LEU A 487 14.36 4.78 8.82
CA LEU A 487 13.02 5.33 9.05
C LEU A 487 12.10 4.28 9.70
N THR A 488 12.13 3.04 9.19
CA THR A 488 11.34 1.93 9.70
C THR A 488 11.65 1.67 11.18
N ILE A 489 12.93 1.53 11.55
CA ILE A 489 13.37 1.36 12.94
C ILE A 489 12.90 2.53 13.81
N THR A 490 13.03 3.77 13.32
CA THR A 490 12.61 4.97 14.05
C THR A 490 11.11 4.96 14.37
N TYR A 491 10.26 4.57 13.41
CA TYR A 491 8.81 4.46 13.63
C TYR A 491 8.45 3.29 14.54
N PHE A 492 9.09 2.13 14.39
CA PHE A 492 8.88 0.99 15.29
C PHE A 492 9.24 1.33 16.75
N LEU A 493 10.33 2.08 16.97
CA LEU A 493 10.70 2.58 18.30
C LEU A 493 9.62 3.52 18.86
N LYS A 494 9.10 4.45 18.05
CA LYS A 494 7.99 5.34 18.45
C LYS A 494 6.72 4.57 18.82
N CYS A 495 6.39 3.51 18.08
CA CYS A 495 5.23 2.65 18.33
C CYS A 495 5.48 1.56 19.40
N LYS A 496 6.67 1.55 20.03
CA LYS A 496 7.03 0.65 21.15
C LYS A 496 7.11 -0.84 20.78
N LEU A 497 7.42 -1.13 19.51
CA LEU A 497 7.51 -2.48 18.94
C LEU A 497 8.93 -3.05 19.05
N PHE A 498 9.42 -3.17 20.29
CA PHE A 498 10.82 -3.55 20.56
C PHE A 498 11.13 -5.01 20.22
N ASP A 499 10.18 -5.91 20.45
CA ASP A 499 10.38 -7.34 20.21
C ASP A 499 10.41 -7.62 18.69
N GLU A 500 9.60 -6.89 17.93
CA GLU A 500 9.55 -6.94 16.47
C GLU A 500 10.84 -6.37 15.85
N ILE A 501 11.39 -5.26 16.39
CA ILE A 501 12.68 -4.73 15.94
C ILE A 501 13.78 -5.78 16.09
N SER A 502 13.80 -6.51 17.22
CA SER A 502 14.79 -7.57 17.45
C SER A 502 14.70 -8.63 16.34
N ASN A 503 13.49 -9.13 16.07
CA ASN A 503 13.29 -10.17 15.04
C ASN A 503 13.66 -9.64 13.64
N ILE A 504 13.19 -8.45 13.26
CA ILE A 504 13.40 -7.94 11.89
C ILE A 504 14.88 -7.61 11.64
N TYR A 505 15.54 -6.96 12.59
CA TYR A 505 16.93 -6.54 12.41
C TYR A 505 17.90 -7.74 12.45
N PHE A 506 17.77 -8.63 13.46
CA PHE A 506 18.73 -9.71 13.68
C PHE A 506 18.43 -11.00 12.90
N GLU A 507 17.17 -11.31 12.59
CA GLU A 507 16.82 -12.56 11.90
C GLU A 507 16.57 -12.37 10.39
N LYS A 508 15.88 -11.27 10.00
CA LYS A 508 15.54 -11.01 8.59
C LYS A 508 16.57 -10.17 7.84
N GLY A 509 17.50 -9.52 8.55
CA GLY A 509 18.62 -8.76 7.98
C GLY A 509 18.18 -7.46 7.30
N MET A 510 18.22 -6.35 8.04
CA MET A 510 18.10 -5.00 7.48
C MET A 510 19.46 -4.50 6.96
N SER A 511 19.44 -3.56 6.01
CA SER A 511 20.65 -2.97 5.44
C SER A 511 21.34 -1.91 6.32
N VAL A 512 20.72 -1.52 7.44
CA VAL A 512 21.28 -0.51 8.35
C VAL A 512 22.52 -1.05 9.06
N SER A 513 23.60 -0.27 9.00
CA SER A 513 24.83 -0.61 9.71
C SER A 513 24.61 -0.72 11.23
N SER A 514 25.37 -1.60 11.87
CA SER A 514 25.30 -1.82 13.31
C SER A 514 25.54 -0.55 14.13
N GLU A 515 26.45 0.32 13.64
CA GLU A 515 26.74 1.61 14.25
C GLU A 515 25.52 2.54 14.18
N LYS A 516 24.86 2.58 13.02
CA LYS A 516 23.69 3.44 12.85
C LYS A 516 22.48 2.94 13.63
N PHE A 517 22.27 1.62 13.67
CA PHE A 517 21.28 1.00 14.52
C PHE A 517 21.52 1.35 16.00
N PHE A 518 22.77 1.26 16.46
CA PHE A 518 23.16 1.65 17.81
C PHE A 518 22.79 3.12 18.08
N GLU A 519 23.17 4.06 17.22
CA GLU A 519 22.85 5.49 17.38
C GLU A 519 21.34 5.75 17.50
N LEU A 520 20.52 5.12 16.65
CA LEU A 520 19.06 5.31 16.65
C LEU A 520 18.43 4.81 17.95
N VAL A 521 18.79 3.60 18.38
CA VAL A 521 18.26 3.02 19.63
C VAL A 521 18.80 3.77 20.84
N TYR A 522 20.07 4.19 20.83
CA TYR A 522 20.68 4.97 21.91
C TYR A 522 20.05 6.36 22.05
N SER A 523 19.76 7.04 20.95
CA SER A 523 19.03 8.31 20.94
C SER A 523 17.62 8.18 21.51
N TYR A 524 16.89 7.13 21.13
CA TYR A 524 15.57 6.85 21.69
C TYR A 524 15.63 6.48 23.18
N LEU A 525 16.65 5.73 23.59
CA LEU A 525 16.90 5.41 24.99
C LEU A 525 17.05 6.69 25.82
N TRP A 526 17.85 7.65 25.36
CA TRP A 526 18.03 8.92 26.06
C TRP A 526 16.76 9.77 26.09
N THR A 527 16.00 9.76 25.00
CA THR A 527 14.69 10.41 24.94
C THR A 527 13.74 9.81 25.99
N SER A 528 13.79 8.48 26.16
CA SER A 528 13.00 7.76 27.14
C SER A 528 13.45 8.03 28.58
N ILE A 529 14.76 8.09 28.85
CA ILE A 529 15.29 8.47 30.18
C ILE A 529 14.88 9.91 30.53
N LYS A 530 15.07 10.87 29.61
CA LYS A 530 14.74 12.28 29.84
C LYS A 530 13.24 12.51 30.01
N GLY A 531 12.41 11.73 29.32
CA GLY A 531 10.95 11.80 29.39
C GLY A 531 10.29 10.99 30.52
N ALA A 532 11.06 10.31 31.37
CA ALA A 532 10.51 9.52 32.46
C ALA A 532 10.05 10.37 33.65
N SER A 533 8.84 10.08 34.15
CA SER A 533 8.21 10.82 35.25
C SER A 533 8.54 10.30 36.65
N ASN A 534 9.18 9.13 36.75
CA ASN A 534 9.59 8.52 38.02
C ASN A 534 10.76 7.55 37.79
N LEU A 535 11.32 7.00 38.87
CA LEU A 535 12.47 6.08 38.86
C LEU A 535 12.10 4.59 38.73
N ASN A 536 10.82 4.25 38.53
CA ASN A 536 10.40 2.85 38.44
C ASN A 536 10.67 2.28 37.05
N ASP A 537 11.63 1.35 36.97
CA ASP A 537 12.08 0.69 35.76
C ASP A 537 11.10 -0.35 35.19
N ASN A 538 10.00 -0.61 35.87
CA ASN A 538 8.96 -1.57 35.43
C ASN A 538 7.79 -0.90 34.69
N ILE A 539 7.71 0.44 34.64
CA ILE A 539 6.58 1.16 34.06
C ILE A 539 7.04 2.37 33.23
N GLY A 540 6.13 2.86 32.38
CA GLY A 540 6.30 4.10 31.64
C GLY A 540 7.55 4.12 30.75
N LYS A 541 8.19 5.30 30.65
CA LYS A 541 9.34 5.53 29.78
C LYS A 541 10.62 4.83 30.23
N LEU A 542 10.80 4.52 31.52
CA LEU A 542 11.96 3.73 31.96
C LEU A 542 11.86 2.27 31.56
N LEU A 543 10.66 1.69 31.49
CA LEU A 543 10.49 0.37 30.90
C LEU A 543 10.88 0.36 29.42
N GLU A 544 10.52 1.41 28.66
CA GLU A 544 10.94 1.61 27.27
C GLU A 544 12.48 1.68 27.18
N ALA A 545 13.14 2.47 28.04
CA ALA A 545 14.61 2.53 28.09
C ALA A 545 15.24 1.15 28.41
N LYS A 546 14.67 0.38 29.34
CA LYS A 546 15.12 -0.97 29.67
C LYS A 546 14.97 -1.94 28.49
N LYS A 547 13.93 -1.80 27.67
CA LYS A 547 13.77 -2.56 26.43
C LYS A 547 14.82 -2.15 25.38
N CYS A 548 15.14 -0.85 25.25
CA CYS A 548 16.23 -0.38 24.40
C CYS A 548 17.59 -0.99 24.82
N VAL A 549 17.86 -1.11 26.13
CA VAL A 549 19.09 -1.75 26.62
C VAL A 549 19.21 -3.19 26.15
N LYS A 550 18.10 -3.95 26.12
CA LYS A 550 18.13 -5.33 25.60
C LYS A 550 18.50 -5.37 24.11
N LEU A 551 17.94 -4.46 23.31
CA LEU A 551 18.27 -4.35 21.88
C LEU A 551 19.74 -3.97 21.66
N LEU A 552 20.26 -3.01 22.41
CA LEU A 552 21.66 -2.60 22.35
C LEU A 552 22.61 -3.72 22.81
N GLN A 553 22.27 -4.44 23.90
CA GLN A 553 23.01 -5.63 24.35
C GLN A 553 23.09 -6.69 23.25
N GLN A 554 21.98 -6.94 22.55
CA GLN A 554 21.94 -7.91 21.45
C GLN A 554 22.81 -7.43 20.29
N CYS A 555 22.69 -6.16 19.89
CA CYS A 555 23.50 -5.54 18.84
C CYS A 555 25.01 -5.67 19.12
N ILE A 556 25.46 -5.34 20.33
CA ILE A 556 26.87 -5.45 20.71
C ILE A 556 27.37 -6.90 20.70
N LYS A 557 26.51 -7.88 21.01
CA LYS A 557 26.88 -9.31 20.98
C LYS A 557 26.99 -9.86 19.56
N THR A 558 26.12 -9.43 18.65
CA THR A 558 26.00 -10.00 17.31
C THR A 558 26.81 -9.26 16.26
N SER A 559 27.30 -8.04 16.54
CA SER A 559 27.89 -7.17 15.52
C SER A 559 29.03 -6.28 16.01
N THR A 560 29.82 -5.76 15.08
CA THR A 560 30.98 -4.90 15.35
C THR A 560 30.55 -3.44 15.52
N VAL A 561 30.27 -3.06 16.77
CA VAL A 561 30.04 -1.65 17.20
C VAL A 561 31.37 -1.06 17.70
N SER A 562 31.59 0.25 17.54
CA SER A 562 32.80 0.92 18.02
C SER A 562 33.01 0.78 19.54
N GLU A 563 34.27 0.74 19.99
CA GLU A 563 34.61 0.65 21.43
C GLU A 563 34.12 1.87 22.21
N GLU A 564 34.05 3.04 21.58
CA GLU A 564 33.48 4.25 22.17
C GLU A 564 32.00 4.06 22.50
N ASN A 565 31.20 3.57 21.55
CA ASN A 565 29.79 3.28 21.78
C ASN A 565 29.56 2.17 22.81
N LYS A 566 30.43 1.15 22.87
CA LYS A 566 30.39 0.14 23.94
C LYS A 566 30.65 0.75 25.33
N ARG A 567 31.61 1.67 25.43
CA ARG A 567 31.90 2.41 26.66
C ARG A 567 30.70 3.26 27.08
N GLU A 568 30.14 4.06 26.17
CA GLU A 568 28.93 4.87 26.42
C GLU A 568 27.74 4.01 26.87
N PHE A 569 27.51 2.88 26.21
CA PHE A 569 26.46 1.95 26.60
C PHE A 569 26.63 1.42 28.03
N THR A 570 27.86 1.05 28.40
CA THR A 570 28.20 0.54 29.73
C THR A 570 27.91 1.59 30.80
N LYS A 571 28.23 2.86 30.56
CA LYS A 571 27.89 3.98 31.48
C LYS A 571 26.40 4.04 31.74
N VAL A 572 25.61 3.99 30.68
CA VAL A 572 24.15 4.10 30.76
C VAL A 572 23.53 2.89 31.45
N GLN A 573 24.12 1.69 31.33
CA GLN A 573 23.71 0.53 32.10
C GLN A 573 23.87 0.76 33.61
N HIS A 574 25.04 1.25 34.04
CA HIS A 574 25.25 1.61 35.45
C HIS A 574 24.24 2.67 35.92
N LEU A 575 23.94 3.68 35.10
CA LEU A 575 22.93 4.69 35.43
C LEU A 575 21.53 4.09 35.66
N LEU A 576 21.06 3.21 34.77
CA LEU A 576 19.76 2.55 34.94
C LEU A 576 19.75 1.60 36.15
N ASP A 577 20.86 0.92 36.40
CA ASP A 577 21.04 0.09 37.59
C ASP A 577 21.01 0.92 38.88
N ALA A 578 21.53 2.16 38.87
CA ALA A 578 21.39 3.10 39.96
C ALA A 578 19.92 3.50 40.17
N PHE A 579 19.18 3.87 39.10
CA PHE A 579 17.77 4.20 39.21
C PHE A 579 16.91 3.06 39.77
N SER A 580 17.18 1.82 39.33
CA SER A 580 16.47 0.64 39.83
C SER A 580 16.63 0.43 41.34
N LYS A 581 17.75 0.88 41.92
CA LYS A 581 18.02 0.84 43.36
C LYS A 581 17.42 2.06 44.06
N LEU A 582 17.57 3.25 43.46
CA LEU A 582 17.09 4.53 43.97
C LEU A 582 15.57 4.59 44.16
N LYS A 583 14.80 3.84 43.35
CA LYS A 583 13.33 3.81 43.43
C LYS A 583 12.76 3.42 44.80
N HIS A 584 13.55 2.78 45.67
CA HIS A 584 13.12 2.36 47.01
C HIS A 584 13.31 3.45 48.07
N PHE A 585 13.94 4.57 47.73
CA PHE A 585 14.18 5.69 48.64
C PHE A 585 13.23 6.84 48.32
N LYS A 586 12.79 7.54 49.37
CA LYS A 586 12.11 8.82 49.21
C LYS A 586 13.15 9.86 48.78
N ILE A 587 12.91 10.50 47.64
CA ILE A 587 13.76 11.55 47.10
C ILE A 587 12.87 12.71 46.66
N VAL A 588 12.97 13.83 47.36
CA VAL A 588 12.24 15.07 47.08
C VAL A 588 13.26 16.16 46.81
N LEU A 589 13.38 16.57 45.55
CA LEU A 589 14.25 17.67 45.14
C LEU A 589 13.54 19.02 45.25
N VAL A 590 12.26 19.05 44.87
CA VAL A 590 11.36 20.21 44.92
C VAL A 590 10.06 19.77 45.59
N LYS A 591 9.52 20.57 46.51
CA LYS A 591 8.28 20.22 47.22
C LYS A 591 7.12 20.09 46.23
N GLY A 592 6.48 18.93 46.22
CA GLY A 592 5.32 18.64 45.37
C GLY A 592 5.63 17.96 44.03
N GLU A 593 6.91 17.84 43.66
CA GLU A 593 7.32 17.19 42.40
C GLU A 593 8.05 15.86 42.66
N PRO A 594 7.73 14.80 41.89
CA PRO A 594 8.45 13.53 41.99
C PRO A 594 9.87 13.67 41.42
N ALA A 595 10.84 12.98 42.03
CA ALA A 595 12.17 12.88 41.46
C ALA A 595 12.13 12.13 40.12
N THR A 596 12.59 12.80 39.07
CA THR A 596 12.70 12.24 37.71
C THR A 596 14.15 11.89 37.40
N PRO A 597 14.42 10.89 36.53
CA PRO A 597 15.78 10.60 36.06
C PRO A 597 16.52 11.84 35.56
N ASN A 598 15.86 12.67 34.76
CA ASN A 598 16.46 13.89 34.21
C ASN A 598 16.89 14.87 35.32
N SER A 599 16.02 15.09 36.33
CA SER A 599 16.32 15.99 37.45
C SER A 599 17.52 15.51 38.30
N LEU A 600 17.69 14.21 38.45
CA LEU A 600 18.82 13.63 39.17
C LEU A 600 20.12 13.77 38.38
N ILE A 601 20.09 13.45 37.08
CA ILE A 601 21.26 13.58 36.21
C ILE A 601 21.71 15.05 36.13
N SER A 602 20.77 15.97 35.93
CA SER A 602 21.09 17.40 35.79
C SER A 602 21.70 18.00 37.05
N LYS A 603 21.27 17.54 38.24
CA LYS A 603 21.71 18.10 39.51
C LYS A 603 22.95 17.42 40.08
N TYR A 604 23.08 16.10 39.91
CA TYR A 604 24.10 15.31 40.63
C TYR A 604 25.15 14.65 39.73
N CYS A 605 25.02 14.75 38.40
CA CYS A 605 25.89 14.06 37.45
C CYS A 605 26.46 14.95 36.33
N GLN A 606 26.23 16.28 36.35
CA GLN A 606 26.77 17.19 35.32
C GLN A 606 28.16 17.69 35.68
N VAL A 607 29.14 17.52 34.79
CA VAL A 607 30.45 18.18 34.90
C VAL A 607 30.33 19.61 34.35
N SER A 608 30.47 20.63 35.20
CA SER A 608 30.58 22.02 34.76
C SER A 608 31.78 22.17 33.82
N ASN A 609 31.56 22.74 32.64
CA ASN A 609 32.55 22.97 31.58
C ASN A 609 33.93 23.39 32.11
N GLY A 610 34.91 22.48 32.14
CA GLY A 610 36.34 22.79 32.30
C GLY A 610 36.83 23.12 33.72
N GLU A 611 35.95 23.21 34.72
CA GLU A 611 36.36 23.34 36.12
C GLU A 611 36.45 21.95 36.76
N LYS A 612 37.51 21.71 37.56
CA LYS A 612 37.65 20.46 38.33
C LYS A 612 36.37 20.24 39.13
N PHE A 613 35.63 19.19 38.79
CA PHE A 613 34.40 18.84 39.48
C PHE A 613 34.69 18.71 40.98
N ASP A 614 34.11 19.59 41.79
CA ASP A 614 34.26 19.51 43.24
C ASP A 614 33.41 18.34 43.74
N LEU A 615 34.08 17.21 43.93
CA LEU A 615 33.55 15.97 44.47
C LEU A 615 32.96 16.12 45.88
N MET A 616 33.22 17.24 46.54
CA MET A 616 32.68 17.59 47.85
C MET A 616 31.48 18.55 47.78
N SER A 617 31.09 19.00 46.59
CA SER A 617 29.92 19.86 46.41
C SER A 617 28.61 19.10 46.69
N GLU A 618 27.58 19.85 47.13
CA GLU A 618 26.24 19.32 47.37
C GLU A 618 25.58 18.72 46.11
N ASN A 619 26.09 19.09 44.93
CA ASN A 619 25.59 18.67 43.61
C ASN A 619 26.39 17.50 43.01
N SER A 620 26.91 16.62 43.86
CA SER A 620 27.68 15.43 43.49
C SER A 620 26.91 14.12 43.77
N PRO A 621 27.33 12.96 43.24
CA PRO A 621 26.72 11.67 43.58
C PRO A 621 26.71 11.39 45.09
N ILE A 622 27.73 11.85 45.83
CA ILE A 622 27.77 11.72 47.29
C ILE A 622 26.76 12.66 47.97
N GLY A 623 26.50 13.85 47.40
CA GLY A 623 25.44 14.77 47.83
C GLY A 623 24.04 14.17 47.68
N LEU A 624 23.78 13.40 46.61
CA LEU A 624 22.53 12.65 46.46
C LEU A 624 22.35 11.61 47.58
N ILE A 625 23.42 10.90 47.96
CA ILE A 625 23.35 9.95 49.08
C ILE A 625 23.09 10.68 50.41
N GLY A 626 23.71 11.84 50.62
CA GLY A 626 23.41 12.71 51.77
C GLY A 626 21.93 13.07 51.85
N LEU A 627 21.32 13.49 50.75
CA LEU A 627 19.89 13.77 50.66
C LEU A 627 19.02 12.55 50.98
N ILE A 628 19.42 11.36 50.50
CA ILE A 628 18.69 10.11 50.81
C ILE A 628 18.74 9.82 52.30
N LEU A 629 19.92 9.95 52.93
CA LEU A 629 20.09 9.72 54.36
C LEU A 629 19.28 10.71 55.21
N GLU A 630 19.21 11.98 54.78
CA GLU A 630 18.40 13.01 55.43
C GLU A 630 16.89 12.73 55.35
N GLN A 631 16.40 12.32 54.17
CA GLN A 631 14.97 12.12 53.94
C GLN A 631 14.46 10.73 54.36
N ASN A 632 15.36 9.78 54.63
CA ASN A 632 15.05 8.39 54.95
C ASN A 632 15.81 7.97 56.24
N PRO A 633 15.21 8.14 57.44
CA PRO A 633 15.93 8.13 58.72
C PRO A 633 16.66 6.82 59.05
N LYS A 634 16.28 5.68 58.45
CA LYS A 634 16.90 4.36 58.67
C LYS A 634 17.74 3.85 57.49
N SER A 635 17.92 4.66 56.45
CA SER A 635 18.61 4.22 55.24
C SER A 635 20.10 3.96 55.46
N TYR A 636 20.69 4.49 56.53
CA TYR A 636 22.07 4.20 56.95
C TYR A 636 22.32 2.71 57.24
N LEU A 637 21.27 1.95 57.61
CA LEU A 637 21.35 0.49 57.78
C LEU A 637 21.54 -0.26 56.45
N ALA A 638 21.19 0.37 55.33
CA ALA A 638 21.29 -0.20 53.99
C ALA A 638 22.58 0.21 53.26
N PHE A 639 23.70 0.25 53.99
CA PHE A 639 25.01 0.69 53.48
C PHE A 639 25.38 0.05 52.14
N GLU A 640 25.24 -1.28 51.99
CA GLU A 640 25.57 -1.98 50.74
C GLU A 640 24.77 -1.47 49.54
N LYS A 641 23.48 -1.14 49.73
CA LYS A 641 22.63 -0.64 48.66
C LYS A 641 23.04 0.78 48.26
N LEU A 642 23.28 1.64 49.25
CA LEU A 642 23.75 3.02 49.01
C LEU A 642 25.13 3.03 48.34
N TYR A 643 26.02 2.12 48.74
CA TYR A 643 27.34 1.98 48.15
C TYR A 643 27.26 1.54 46.69
N LYS A 644 26.39 0.56 46.37
CA LYS A 644 26.15 0.16 44.98
C LYS A 644 25.61 1.32 44.13
N VAL A 645 24.63 2.08 44.65
CA VAL A 645 24.11 3.28 43.97
C VAL A 645 25.23 4.29 43.71
N LEU A 646 26.04 4.60 44.73
CA LEU A 646 27.14 5.54 44.61
C LEU A 646 28.16 5.07 43.55
N ASN A 647 28.55 3.80 43.60
CA ASN A 647 29.52 3.24 42.66
C ASN A 647 29.00 3.26 41.21
N ASP A 648 27.73 2.89 40.99
CA ASP A 648 27.10 2.93 39.68
C ASP A 648 27.04 4.37 39.11
N LEU A 649 26.72 5.37 39.96
CA LEU A 649 26.72 6.78 39.55
C LEU A 649 28.14 7.31 39.27
N LEU A 650 29.14 6.91 40.06
CA LEU A 650 30.53 7.27 39.84
C LEU A 650 31.09 6.67 38.54
N LEU A 651 30.72 5.42 38.22
CA LEU A 651 31.05 4.76 36.96
C LEU A 651 30.41 5.48 35.76
N PHE A 652 29.15 5.90 35.87
CA PHE A 652 28.49 6.71 34.85
C PHE A 652 29.19 8.06 34.62
N CYS A 653 29.60 8.74 35.69
CA CYS A 653 30.27 10.04 35.62
C CYS A 653 31.78 9.97 35.26
N GLU A 654 32.32 8.78 35.03
CA GLU A 654 33.72 8.54 34.63
C GLU A 654 34.79 9.04 35.60
N PHE A 655 34.53 8.99 36.90
CA PHE A 655 35.55 9.36 37.87
C PHE A 655 36.67 8.31 37.92
N GLN A 656 37.91 8.74 37.65
CA GLN A 656 39.09 7.89 37.76
C GLN A 656 39.27 7.44 39.23
N PHE A 657 39.32 6.12 39.42
CA PHE A 657 39.34 5.41 40.71
C PHE A 657 40.65 5.52 41.50
N SER A 658 41.33 6.67 41.44
CA SER A 658 42.61 6.86 42.14
C SER A 658 42.48 6.65 43.66
N ASN A 659 41.27 6.69 44.22
CA ASN A 659 41.01 6.43 45.64
C ASN A 659 39.62 5.79 45.89
N HIS A 660 39.38 4.55 45.45
CA HIS A 660 38.15 3.79 45.79
C HIS A 660 37.83 3.77 47.30
N ASN A 661 38.87 3.74 48.14
CA ASN A 661 38.74 3.75 49.60
C ASN A 661 38.14 5.06 50.11
N PHE A 662 38.38 6.19 49.45
CA PHE A 662 37.90 7.49 49.91
C PHE A 662 36.37 7.57 49.90
N TYR A 663 35.71 7.18 48.81
CA TYR A 663 34.24 7.24 48.71
C TYR A 663 33.54 6.20 49.60
N PHE A 664 34.13 5.01 49.73
CA PHE A 664 33.63 4.00 50.66
C PHE A 664 33.64 4.54 52.10
N ASN A 665 34.77 5.11 52.52
CA ASN A 665 34.93 5.68 53.84
C ASN A 665 34.01 6.91 54.04
N LYS A 666 33.86 7.76 53.01
CA LYS A 666 32.96 8.92 53.07
C LYS A 666 31.49 8.54 53.20
N LEU A 667 31.06 7.49 52.49
CA LEU A 667 29.73 6.94 52.66
C LEU A 667 29.52 6.38 54.07
N LYS A 668 30.52 5.67 54.63
CA LYS A 668 30.48 5.19 56.02
C LYS A 668 30.33 6.37 56.98
N THR A 669 31.06 7.48 56.78
CA THR A 669 30.90 8.67 57.63
C THR A 669 29.49 9.27 57.57
N LEU A 670 28.89 9.36 56.37
CA LEU A 670 27.51 9.86 56.24
C LEU A 670 26.49 8.93 56.91
N CYS A 671 26.70 7.62 56.85
CA CYS A 671 25.85 6.65 57.55
C CYS A 671 25.99 6.77 59.08
N ILE A 672 27.20 7.03 59.59
CA ILE A 672 27.44 7.29 61.01
C ILE A 672 26.74 8.59 61.45
N GLU A 673 26.89 9.66 60.68
CA GLU A 673 26.23 10.96 60.94
C GLU A 673 24.70 10.81 60.95
N SER A 674 24.14 10.09 59.97
CA SER A 674 22.71 9.78 59.91
C SER A 674 22.23 8.92 61.09
N ALA A 675 23.05 7.96 61.55
CA ALA A 675 22.72 7.16 62.73
C ALA A 675 22.70 7.98 64.03
N LEU A 676 23.57 9.00 64.15
CA LEU A 676 23.52 9.94 65.27
C LEU A 676 22.24 10.78 65.25
N VAL A 677 21.77 11.18 64.06
CA VAL A 677 20.51 11.91 63.88
C VAL A 677 19.29 11.04 64.24
N ASP A 678 19.31 9.75 63.94
CA ASP A 678 18.28 8.76 64.34
C ASP A 678 18.42 8.26 65.79
N ASP A 679 19.23 8.94 66.63
CA ASP A 679 19.47 8.60 68.04
C ASP A 679 20.06 7.19 68.27
N ASN A 680 20.72 6.61 67.26
CA ASN A 680 21.30 5.26 67.30
C ASN A 680 22.81 5.28 67.58
N PHE A 681 23.18 5.63 68.81
CA PHE A 681 24.58 5.69 69.24
C PHE A 681 25.32 4.36 69.08
N LYS A 682 24.65 3.22 69.34
CA LYS A 682 25.29 1.90 69.25
C LYS A 682 25.85 1.65 67.85
N PHE A 683 25.04 1.87 66.81
CA PHE A 683 25.47 1.71 65.43
C PHE A 683 26.58 2.72 65.07
N ALA A 684 26.42 3.98 65.49
CA ALA A 684 27.39 5.04 65.20
C ALA A 684 28.76 4.73 65.83
N TYR A 685 28.81 4.24 67.07
CA TYR A 685 30.04 3.84 67.74
C TYR A 685 30.69 2.60 67.11
N GLU A 686 29.92 1.52 66.89
CA GLU A 686 30.43 0.28 66.28
C GLU A 686 30.99 0.55 64.88
N SER A 687 30.25 1.29 64.05
CA SER A 687 30.68 1.65 62.69
C SER A 687 31.86 2.63 62.68
N SER A 688 31.93 3.56 63.63
CA SER A 688 33.07 4.48 63.76
C SER A 688 34.33 3.75 64.18
N THR A 689 34.22 2.78 65.08
CA THR A 689 35.35 1.98 65.53
C THR A 689 35.85 1.10 64.39
N GLU A 690 34.95 0.44 63.66
CA GLU A 690 35.28 -0.35 62.46
C GLU A 690 36.00 0.51 61.40
N LEU A 691 35.48 1.71 61.12
CA LEU A 691 36.09 2.65 60.17
C LEU A 691 37.47 3.12 60.64
N LEU A 692 37.61 3.47 61.92
CA LEU A 692 38.87 3.93 62.50
C LEU A 692 39.93 2.82 62.47
N ASP A 693 39.58 1.60 62.89
CA ASP A 693 40.48 0.44 62.86
C ASP A 693 40.92 0.12 61.42
N TYR A 694 40.02 0.21 60.44
CA TYR A 694 40.35 0.06 59.02
C TYR A 694 41.35 1.12 58.53
N LEU A 695 41.12 2.39 58.88
CA LEU A 695 42.00 3.50 58.49
C LEU A 695 43.39 3.39 59.15
N ILE A 696 43.45 2.96 60.41
CA ILE A 696 44.70 2.69 61.14
C ILE A 696 45.47 1.55 60.46
N ALA A 697 44.81 0.42 60.17
CA ALA A 697 45.44 -0.74 59.54
C ALA A 697 46.03 -0.42 58.15
N LYS A 698 45.45 0.56 57.45
CA LYS A 698 45.91 1.04 56.14
C LYS A 698 46.89 2.20 56.19
N ASN A 699 47.25 2.68 57.39
CA ASN A 699 48.10 3.86 57.62
C ASN A 699 47.66 5.08 56.78
N SER A 700 46.36 5.32 56.72
CA SER A 700 45.76 6.29 55.81
C SER A 700 45.78 7.70 56.40
N MET A 701 46.22 8.69 55.61
CA MET A 701 46.09 10.12 55.97
C MET A 701 44.62 10.60 56.05
N HIS A 702 43.65 9.77 55.59
CA HIS A 702 42.22 10.11 55.60
C HIS A 702 41.57 10.18 56.99
N ILE A 703 42.27 9.75 58.06
CA ILE A 703 41.79 9.96 59.45
C ILE A 703 41.61 11.47 59.71
N ASN A 704 42.51 12.29 59.17
CA ASN A 704 42.43 13.75 59.28
C ASN A 704 41.27 14.35 58.48
N ASP A 705 40.79 13.68 57.43
CA ASP A 705 39.67 14.15 56.60
C ASP A 705 38.30 13.82 57.24
N MET A 706 38.28 12.85 58.16
CA MET A 706 37.07 12.28 58.77
C MET A 706 36.98 12.53 60.28
N TRP A 707 37.92 13.29 60.85
CA TRP A 707 38.02 13.58 62.28
C TRP A 707 36.71 14.11 62.87
N LEU A 708 35.99 14.95 62.12
CA LEU A 708 34.76 15.59 62.58
C LEU A 708 33.67 14.56 62.89
N THR A 709 33.54 13.50 62.09
CA THR A 709 32.57 12.42 62.34
C THR A 709 32.90 11.68 63.64
N PHE A 710 34.18 11.36 63.88
CA PHE A 710 34.61 10.74 65.15
C PHE A 710 34.39 11.68 66.35
N PHE A 711 34.64 12.98 66.17
CA PHE A 711 34.39 14.00 67.20
C PHE A 711 32.90 14.09 67.53
N GLN A 712 32.03 14.11 66.53
CA GLN A 712 30.58 14.17 66.70
C GLN A 712 30.04 12.95 67.45
N VAL A 713 30.54 11.74 67.15
CA VAL A 713 30.18 10.54 67.94
C VAL A 713 30.67 10.68 69.39
N GLY A 714 31.89 11.18 69.60
CA GLY A 714 32.44 11.43 70.93
C GLY A 714 31.81 12.60 71.71
N LYS A 715 31.04 13.45 71.03
CA LYS A 715 30.27 14.57 71.62
C LYS A 715 28.76 14.33 71.57
N TYR A 716 28.33 13.14 71.17
CA TYR A 716 26.90 12.83 71.05
C TYR A 716 26.16 12.99 72.38
N VAL A 717 24.96 13.54 72.30
CA VAL A 717 24.05 13.72 73.43
C VAL A 717 22.68 13.24 72.98
N SER A 718 22.10 12.27 73.70
CA SER A 718 20.75 11.79 73.37
C SER A 718 19.69 12.76 73.90
N PRO A 719 18.65 13.10 73.11
CA PRO A 719 17.50 13.86 73.60
C PRO A 719 16.76 13.17 74.75
N SER A 720 16.80 11.83 74.80
CA SER A 720 16.16 11.04 75.86
C SER A 720 16.74 11.31 77.25
N TRP A 721 17.98 11.79 77.34
CA TRP A 721 18.64 12.11 78.62
C TRP A 721 18.01 13.28 79.38
N PHE A 722 17.15 14.07 78.73
CA PHE A 722 16.52 15.24 79.33
C PHE A 722 15.07 15.00 79.77
N ASN A 723 14.47 13.85 79.42
CA ASN A 723 13.02 13.65 79.54
C ASN A 723 12.56 12.85 80.78
N ASP A 724 13.44 12.28 81.60
CA ASP A 724 13.03 11.62 82.86
C ASP A 724 14.13 11.71 83.95
N GLU A 725 13.78 12.21 85.13
CA GLU A 725 14.75 12.54 86.20
C GLU A 725 15.46 11.33 86.84
N TYR A 726 15.08 10.08 86.57
CA TYR A 726 15.59 8.93 87.35
C TYR A 726 15.90 7.62 86.61
N GLN A 727 15.70 7.47 85.29
CA GLN A 727 15.78 6.14 84.66
C GLN A 727 17.00 5.80 83.78
N ASP A 728 17.94 6.71 83.49
CA ASP A 728 18.99 6.37 82.50
C ASP A 728 20.44 6.76 82.80
N LYS A 729 20.79 6.96 84.07
CA LYS A 729 22.19 7.22 84.47
C LYS A 729 23.15 6.09 84.03
N SER A 730 22.72 4.82 84.14
CA SER A 730 23.55 3.66 83.77
C SER A 730 23.75 3.49 82.24
N GLN A 731 22.79 3.88 81.41
CA GLN A 731 23.00 3.90 79.95
C GLN A 731 23.86 5.08 79.53
N ARG A 732 23.67 6.25 80.13
CA ARG A 732 24.48 7.45 79.88
C ARG A 732 25.96 7.20 80.17
N ILE A 733 26.30 6.58 81.30
CA ILE A 733 27.71 6.27 81.62
C ILE A 733 28.33 5.28 80.62
N GLN A 734 27.58 4.29 80.13
CA GLN A 734 28.05 3.37 79.09
C GLN A 734 28.33 4.09 77.76
N VAL A 735 27.50 5.08 77.40
CA VAL A 735 27.75 5.95 76.25
C VAL A 735 29.01 6.79 76.46
N LEU A 736 29.16 7.46 77.60
CA LEU A 736 30.35 8.27 77.93
C LEU A 736 31.65 7.45 77.87
N ILE A 737 31.65 6.22 78.40
CA ILE A 737 32.81 5.32 78.34
C ILE A 737 33.19 4.98 76.89
N LYS A 738 32.20 4.71 76.04
CA LYS A 738 32.40 4.43 74.60
C LYS A 738 32.86 5.67 73.84
N GLN A 739 32.33 6.85 74.16
CA GLN A 739 32.78 8.12 73.60
C GLN A 739 34.24 8.39 73.95
N ARG A 740 34.62 8.19 75.23
CA ARG A 740 36.00 8.31 75.69
C ARG A 740 36.93 7.35 74.94
N ASP A 741 36.53 6.09 74.80
CA ASP A 741 37.29 5.07 74.05
C ASP A 741 37.54 5.54 72.61
N LEU A 742 36.49 5.91 71.87
CA LEU A 742 36.62 6.36 70.48
C LEU A 742 37.53 7.59 70.36
N ILE A 743 37.29 8.63 71.16
CA ILE A 743 38.09 9.86 71.14
C ILE A 743 39.56 9.57 71.49
N SER A 744 39.82 8.73 72.48
CA SER A 744 41.19 8.35 72.87
C SER A 744 41.94 7.67 71.73
N LYS A 745 41.27 6.77 71.00
CA LYS A 745 41.81 6.11 69.82
C LYS A 745 42.03 7.11 68.70
N THR A 746 41.09 7.99 68.41
CA THR A 746 41.24 9.00 67.35
C THR A 746 42.39 9.95 67.63
N ILE A 747 42.55 10.45 68.87
CA ILE A 747 43.67 11.33 69.27
C ILE A 747 45.03 10.65 69.05
N LYS A 748 45.12 9.35 69.35
CA LYS A 748 46.37 8.59 69.20
C LYS A 748 46.88 8.56 67.76
N TYR A 749 45.98 8.58 66.78
CA TYR A 749 46.29 8.37 65.37
C TYR A 749 46.07 9.59 64.46
N ILE A 750 45.48 10.69 64.97
CA ILE A 750 45.37 11.94 64.24
C ILE A 750 46.75 12.58 64.05
N GLN A 751 47.04 13.11 62.86
CA GLN A 751 48.33 13.73 62.56
C GLN A 751 48.16 15.24 62.32
N PRO A 752 49.09 16.09 62.76
CA PRO A 752 49.05 17.52 62.43
C PRO A 752 49.21 17.71 60.93
N GLN A 753 48.30 18.45 60.28
CA GLN A 753 48.47 18.84 58.88
C GLN A 753 49.23 20.17 58.79
N PRO A 754 50.27 20.29 57.93
CA PRO A 754 51.12 21.48 57.88
C PRO A 754 50.41 22.77 57.45
N ASN A 755 49.25 22.66 56.79
CA ASN A 755 48.50 23.80 56.24
C ASN A 755 47.07 23.93 56.81
N ALA A 756 46.72 23.19 57.87
CA ALA A 756 45.39 23.24 58.49
C ALA A 756 45.49 23.39 60.02
N ILE A 757 44.43 23.93 60.61
CA ILE A 757 44.33 24.17 62.06
C ILE A 757 44.37 22.84 62.80
N ASP A 758 45.10 22.80 63.92
CA ASP A 758 45.32 21.59 64.72
C ASP A 758 44.03 21.15 65.44
N ASN A 759 43.25 20.30 64.76
CA ASN A 759 42.00 19.75 65.26
C ASN A 759 42.18 18.81 66.47
N SER A 760 43.42 18.39 66.78
CA SER A 760 43.70 17.53 67.94
C SER A 760 43.38 18.23 69.27
N ARG A 761 43.44 19.56 69.32
CA ARG A 761 43.10 20.35 70.51
C ARG A 761 41.63 20.21 70.91
N LEU A 762 40.72 20.25 69.93
CA LEU A 762 39.28 20.10 70.16
C LEU A 762 38.96 18.69 70.69
N MET A 763 39.57 17.68 70.07
CA MET A 763 39.46 16.28 70.52
C MET A 763 39.99 16.08 71.95
N LEU A 764 41.14 16.67 72.28
CA LEU A 764 41.73 16.63 73.63
C LEU A 764 40.86 17.35 74.65
N GLY A 765 40.24 18.47 74.29
CA GLY A 765 39.28 19.18 75.13
C GLY A 765 38.07 18.31 75.49
N GLN A 766 37.46 17.67 74.49
CA GLN A 766 36.35 16.76 74.70
C GLN A 766 36.76 15.52 75.51
N PHE A 767 37.96 14.97 75.29
CA PHE A 767 38.48 13.86 76.10
C PHE A 767 38.57 14.21 77.59
N LYS A 768 39.09 15.40 77.93
CA LYS A 768 39.17 15.88 79.32
C LYS A 768 37.78 16.04 79.93
N LYS A 769 36.83 16.62 79.17
CA LYS A 769 35.45 16.79 79.61
C LYS A 769 34.77 15.44 79.90
N LEU A 770 34.91 14.46 79.00
CA LEU A 770 34.38 13.11 79.20
C LEU A 770 34.99 12.43 80.45
N ASN A 771 36.29 12.57 80.69
CA ASN A 771 36.92 12.01 81.90
C ASN A 771 36.38 12.67 83.18
N ALA A 772 36.25 14.00 83.19
CA ALA A 772 35.69 14.72 84.34
C ALA A 772 34.23 14.31 84.61
N GLU A 773 33.41 14.15 83.57
CA GLU A 773 32.02 13.69 83.71
C GLU A 773 31.91 12.24 84.20
N ILE A 774 32.79 11.34 83.72
CA ILE A 774 32.87 9.95 84.18
C ILE A 774 33.33 9.90 85.65
N GLU A 775 34.37 10.66 86.01
CA GLU A 775 34.89 10.75 87.38
C GLU A 775 33.85 11.32 88.34
N SER A 776 33.16 12.41 87.97
CA SER A 776 32.05 12.97 88.74
C SER A 776 30.95 11.95 88.96
N TRP A 777 30.59 11.16 87.96
CA TRP A 777 29.56 10.11 88.09
C TRP A 777 29.95 9.04 89.13
N TYR A 778 31.20 8.57 89.11
CA TYR A 778 31.69 7.60 90.11
C TYR A 778 31.82 8.19 91.51
N LEU A 779 32.16 9.49 91.63
CA LEU A 779 32.20 10.21 92.90
C LEU A 779 30.78 10.42 93.47
N ASP A 780 29.81 10.79 92.62
CA ASP A 780 28.40 10.96 92.98
C ASP A 780 27.71 9.63 93.34
N GLU A 781 28.16 8.48 92.82
CA GLU A 781 27.71 7.16 93.29
C GLU A 781 28.32 6.76 94.64
N CYS A 782 29.47 7.35 95.03
CA CYS A 782 30.16 7.05 96.29
C CYS A 782 29.71 7.95 97.46
N GLU A 783 29.10 9.11 97.21
CA GLU A 783 28.57 10.02 98.24
C GLU A 783 27.03 9.92 98.33
N ASN A 784 26.50 9.71 99.55
CA ASN A 784 25.06 9.54 99.79
C ASN A 784 24.22 10.74 99.28
N PRO A 785 23.08 10.52 98.60
CA PRO A 785 22.26 11.58 98.02
C PRO A 785 21.28 12.13 99.07
N SER A 786 21.65 13.21 99.75
CA SER A 786 20.64 14.04 100.43
C SER A 786 21.08 15.50 100.53
N PHE A 787 20.20 16.39 100.04
CA PHE A 787 20.21 17.86 100.12
C PHE A 787 21.11 18.63 99.14
N ASN A 788 20.58 19.05 97.99
CA ASN A 788 19.82 20.31 97.89
C ASN A 788 19.25 20.50 96.48
N ASN A 789 17.92 20.35 96.36
CA ASN A 789 17.14 20.90 95.27
C ASN A 789 16.92 22.39 95.55
N ASN A 790 17.38 23.26 94.65
CA ASN A 790 16.77 24.55 94.25
C ASN A 790 17.83 25.52 93.68
N SER A 791 18.34 25.23 92.48
CA SER A 791 18.98 26.24 91.61
C SER A 791 19.03 25.85 90.12
N SER A 792 18.34 24.78 89.73
CA SER A 792 18.54 24.15 88.42
C SER A 792 18.03 25.02 87.27
N LYS A 793 16.98 25.84 87.44
CA LYS A 793 16.36 26.56 86.31
C LYS A 793 17.13 27.78 85.79
N GLU A 794 17.93 28.46 86.61
CA GLU A 794 18.74 29.61 86.17
C GLU A 794 20.10 29.19 85.59
N LEU A 795 20.71 28.10 86.10
CA LEU A 795 21.89 27.45 85.50
C LEU A 795 21.60 26.82 84.13
N ILE A 796 20.34 26.43 83.86
CA ILE A 796 19.91 25.81 82.59
C ILE A 796 19.91 26.83 81.43
N SER A 797 19.52 28.09 81.65
CA SER A 797 19.59 29.09 80.57
C SER A 797 21.02 29.58 80.34
N GLU A 798 21.83 29.72 81.39
CA GLU A 798 23.24 30.12 81.24
C GLU A 798 24.08 29.03 80.57
N ASN A 799 23.89 27.74 80.87
CA ASN A 799 24.65 26.67 80.21
C ASN A 799 24.29 26.46 78.74
N ILE A 800 23.03 26.65 78.35
CA ILE A 800 22.62 26.59 76.93
C ILE A 800 23.17 27.81 76.17
N THR A 801 23.14 29.00 76.78
CA THR A 801 23.68 30.23 76.19
C THR A 801 25.21 30.21 76.13
N ASN A 802 25.89 29.64 77.13
CA ASN A 802 27.33 29.43 77.14
C ASN A 802 27.77 28.34 76.16
N LEU A 803 27.01 27.25 76.00
CA LEU A 803 27.25 26.23 74.99
C LEU A 803 27.07 26.79 73.58
N ALA A 804 26.04 27.62 73.35
CA ALA A 804 25.84 28.33 72.09
C ALA A 804 26.98 29.35 71.82
N ASN A 805 27.43 30.08 72.84
CA ASN A 805 28.53 31.05 72.71
C ASN A 805 29.91 30.38 72.53
N GLU A 806 30.18 29.22 73.15
CA GLU A 806 31.39 28.41 72.88
C GLU A 806 31.38 27.86 71.46
N ILE A 807 30.23 27.36 70.98
CA ILE A 807 30.07 26.86 69.59
C ILE A 807 30.27 28.00 68.56
N ILE A 808 29.77 29.21 68.85
CA ILE A 808 29.96 30.40 68.01
C ILE A 808 31.42 30.89 68.05
N GLY A 809 32.06 30.85 69.22
CA GLY A 809 33.49 31.17 69.39
C GLY A 809 34.40 30.23 68.61
N ASP A 810 34.12 28.92 68.64
CA ASP A 810 34.90 27.89 67.93
C ASP A 810 34.67 27.89 66.42
N ALA A 811 33.46 28.27 65.95
CA ALA A 811 33.14 28.36 64.52
C ALA A 811 33.88 29.50 63.79
N THR A 812 34.21 30.59 64.49
CA THR A 812 34.95 31.72 63.90
C THR A 812 36.45 31.47 63.71
N SER A 813 36.98 30.37 64.24
CA SER A 813 38.42 30.09 64.28
C SER A 813 38.85 28.84 63.49
N THR A 814 37.97 28.18 62.72
CA THR A 814 38.26 26.93 62.00
C THR A 814 38.29 27.09 60.47
N THR A 815 38.87 26.11 59.76
CA THR A 815 39.12 26.14 58.30
C THR A 815 37.84 26.24 57.46
N THR A 816 37.95 26.69 56.21
CA THR A 816 36.83 26.95 55.28
C THR A 816 35.82 25.80 55.16
N GLN A 817 36.23 24.52 55.17
CA GLN A 817 35.30 23.37 55.14
C GLN A 817 34.51 23.15 56.44
N ALA A 818 35.12 23.41 57.62
CA ALA A 818 34.44 23.30 58.90
C ALA A 818 33.55 24.51 59.14
N SER A 819 34.03 25.70 58.76
CA SER A 819 33.30 26.97 58.75
C SER A 819 32.08 26.94 57.82
N GLU A 820 32.19 26.44 56.58
CA GLU A 820 31.04 26.30 55.66
C GLU A 820 30.04 25.23 56.14
N LYS A 821 30.50 24.09 56.66
CA LYS A 821 29.61 23.09 57.26
C LYS A 821 28.91 23.61 58.52
N LEU A 822 29.61 24.34 59.39
CA LEU A 822 29.05 24.96 60.59
C LEU A 822 28.11 26.14 60.24
N SER A 823 28.46 26.94 59.23
CA SER A 823 27.62 28.01 58.69
C SER A 823 26.35 27.46 58.02
N ASN A 824 26.47 26.39 57.22
CA ASN A 824 25.32 25.68 56.67
C ASN A 824 24.50 24.97 57.76
N LEU A 825 25.12 24.44 58.83
CA LEU A 825 24.43 23.95 60.04
C LEU A 825 23.53 25.02 60.69
N PHE A 826 23.89 26.30 60.61
CA PHE A 826 23.09 27.42 61.12
C PHE A 826 22.08 27.99 60.11
N VAL A 827 22.37 27.95 58.80
CA VAL A 827 21.54 28.58 57.75
C VAL A 827 20.54 27.59 57.09
N SER A 828 20.82 26.28 57.07
CA SER A 828 19.98 25.28 56.40
C SER A 828 18.84 24.69 57.25
N GLY A 829 18.64 25.18 58.47
CA GLY A 829 17.60 24.65 59.36
C GLY A 829 17.98 23.31 60.00
N LEU A 830 19.27 23.01 60.13
CA LEU A 830 19.81 21.87 60.90
C LEU A 830 20.02 22.19 62.39
N GLY A 831 19.26 23.16 62.92
CA GLY A 831 19.05 23.36 64.36
C GLY A 831 18.30 22.23 65.07
N TRP A 832 18.06 21.10 64.41
CA TRP A 832 17.37 19.94 65.01
C TRP A 832 18.29 19.01 65.80
N ALA A 833 19.60 18.99 65.51
CA ALA A 833 20.58 18.22 66.30
C ALA A 833 21.10 18.98 67.54
N ILE A 834 20.80 20.28 67.63
CA ILE A 834 21.08 21.12 68.80
C ILE A 834 19.77 21.82 69.17
N GLY A 835 18.86 21.08 69.81
CA GLY A 835 17.77 21.59 70.62
C GLY A 835 16.84 22.64 70.00
N ALA A 836 15.95 22.23 69.10
CA ALA A 836 14.68 22.91 68.87
C ALA A 836 13.64 21.94 68.28
N ASN A 837 12.92 21.23 69.14
CA ASN A 837 11.64 20.64 68.78
C ASN A 837 10.57 21.33 69.64
N PRO A 838 9.73 22.23 69.11
CA PRO A 838 8.53 22.68 69.79
C PRO A 838 7.39 21.74 69.41
N HIS A 839 7.37 20.54 69.99
CA HIS A 839 6.16 19.75 70.26
C HIS A 839 6.42 18.70 71.34
#